data_AF-A0A072TFB1-F1
#
_entry.id   AF-A0A072TFB1-F1
#
_cell.length_a   1.000
_cell.length_b   1.000
_cell.length_c   1.000
_cell.angle_alpha   90.00
_cell.angle_beta   90.00
_cell.angle_gamma   90.00
#
_symmetry.space_group_name_H-M   'P 1'
#
loop_
_entity.id
_entity.type
_entity.pdbx_description
1 polymer ?
#
loop_
_entity_poly.entity_id
_entity_poly.type
_entity_poly.pdbx_seq_one_letter_code
_entity_poly.pdbx_strand_id
1 'polypeptide(L)'
;MKKLLAALALAVVAVPVWAATQTVTLSVPGMTCAACPITVKHALSQVTGVEKTDVRFEQREAVVTFDDGKTSVQALTKATADAGYPSPVCLAASCRRWAVRAASRDRQSGRHHWSGLPEPVRRVVHPHPATGLRRRRAVRQCGRLAQASAVAPYRARPDRAAAGAGSRVCDARLWRAQRLAALSRSRHYGGDIALGPVLPGPTQRSKAMMTLKIDGMTCASCAEHVRQALEKVPGVRSAAVSYSKALADLTVDEGVSHDTLTAAVTTAGYHARVADVPPHSAGLPGKTPGSAETGGKRSGGDSALRVAVIGSGGAAMAAALKAAENGAQVTLIERGTIGGTCVNVGCVPSKIMIRAAHIAYLRQTSPFDAGITATAPAIDRPRMLAQQQARVDELRHAKYENILDTSPNINVLHGEARFTGSHSLTITLTAGGERTVSFDRCLIATGATAAVPPIPGLKDTPYWTSTEALVNDAIPERLAVIGSSVVALELAQAFARLGSHVTVLARHTLLYQEDPAIGEAVTAAFRAEGIEVLEQTQATHVSHADGKFVVTTNHGELRADQLLVATGRAPNTGSLNVAGAGVQLDERGAIVIDGGMRTSAPDIYAAGDCTNQPQFVYVAAAAGTRAAINMTGGDVRLNLDTMPTVVFTEPQVATVGYSEAQAHRAGIETDNRTLTLDNVPRGGARGGRTHPDGRDRDPRKDDRAGPRRPAVPVPDNGRGAQARCADLLEGCEAALMLRGITCGGTTMNLARHTAELVERLAMANQLEGFADLFVVLLRELSKGAPVSPAALALALDWPIERVSVALEQAVSTEWDDYGNVVGYGLTLRETPHTFEVDGRRLYTWCAFDTLFFPALIDRTAHVVSRCAATGTPVSLTVTPTAIEDIEPTGAAVSLILPQNTPDIRAAFCCHVHFFASAAAGQQWAATRPGIEVVSVRDAFAVGRECAERLLGATCLRNAGSTNRA
;
A
#
# COMPACT_ATOMS: atom_id res chain seq x y z
N MET A 1 -34.50 68.70 39.36
CA MET A 1 -35.06 67.78 40.40
C MET A 1 -35.73 66.61 39.67
N LYS A 2 -35.70 65.37 40.18
CA LYS A 2 -36.82 64.72 40.91
C LYS A 2 -38.21 65.28 40.46
N LYS A 3 -39.15 64.49 39.96
CA LYS A 3 -39.44 63.05 40.16
C LYS A 3 -39.64 62.35 38.79
N LEU A 4 -39.33 61.07 38.58
CA LEU A 4 -39.89 59.84 39.16
C LEU A 4 -41.41 59.70 38.98
N LEU A 5 -41.83 58.55 38.41
CA LEU A 5 -43.19 57.95 38.43
C LEU A 5 -44.29 58.77 37.71
N ALA A 6 -45.36 58.17 37.17
CA ALA A 6 -45.68 56.79 36.74
C ALA A 6 -46.88 56.94 35.77
N ALA A 7 -46.86 56.37 34.56
CA ALA A 7 -47.20 54.99 34.21
C ALA A 7 -48.73 54.69 34.18
N LEU A 8 -49.11 53.72 33.32
CA LEU A 8 -50.47 53.33 32.93
C LEU A 8 -51.28 54.38 32.13
N ALA A 9 -52.05 54.02 31.10
CA ALA A 9 -52.00 52.78 30.29
C ALA A 9 -52.73 52.98 28.96
N LEU A 10 -52.28 52.31 27.90
CA LEU A 10 -53.16 51.74 26.89
C LEU A 10 -52.46 50.53 26.24
N ALA A 11 -53.18 49.42 26.08
CA ALA A 11 -52.64 48.21 25.47
C ALA A 11 -52.97 48.16 23.98
N VAL A 12 -51.97 47.85 23.16
CA VAL A 12 -52.15 47.34 21.80
C VAL A 12 -51.34 46.05 21.70
N VAL A 13 -51.99 44.96 21.29
CA VAL A 13 -51.35 43.64 21.18
C VAL A 13 -50.50 43.61 19.91
N ALA A 14 -49.22 43.96 20.04
CA ALA A 14 -48.22 43.60 19.05
C ALA A 14 -47.91 42.11 19.22
N VAL A 15 -48.45 41.27 18.33
CA VAL A 15 -48.03 39.86 18.22
C VAL A 15 -46.55 39.87 17.83
N PRO A 16 -45.65 39.25 18.61
CA PRO A 16 -44.27 39.09 18.16
C PRO A 16 -44.29 38.18 16.93
N VAL A 17 -43.84 38.69 15.78
CA VAL A 17 -43.50 37.85 14.64
C VAL A 17 -42.35 36.96 15.12
N TRP A 18 -42.65 35.70 15.39
CA TRP A 18 -41.62 34.72 15.71
C TRP A 18 -40.74 34.59 14.47
N ALA A 19 -39.45 34.92 14.61
CA ALA A 19 -38.46 34.60 13.58
C ALA A 19 -38.53 33.10 13.31
N ALA A 20 -38.67 32.71 12.05
CA ALA A 20 -38.86 31.32 11.71
C ALA A 20 -37.49 30.69 11.51
N THR A 21 -37.17 29.69 12.33
CA THR A 21 -35.96 28.90 12.12
C THR A 21 -36.09 28.12 10.80
N GLN A 22 -35.52 28.65 9.73
CA GLN A 22 -35.48 28.03 8.41
C GLN A 22 -34.42 26.94 8.35
N THR A 23 -34.52 26.03 7.39
CA THR A 23 -33.43 25.11 7.05
C THR A 23 -33.24 25.05 5.54
N VAL A 24 -31.99 25.23 5.09
CA VAL A 24 -31.61 25.24 3.67
C VAL A 24 -30.51 24.22 3.41
N THR A 25 -30.55 23.59 2.23
CA THR A 25 -29.44 22.77 1.73
C THR A 25 -28.66 23.55 0.68
N LEU A 26 -27.38 23.77 0.95
CA LEU A 26 -26.41 24.33 0.02
C LEU A 26 -25.66 23.19 -0.67
N SER A 27 -25.54 23.21 -1.99
CA SER A 27 -24.67 22.28 -2.71
C SER A 27 -23.25 22.83 -2.70
N VAL A 28 -22.28 22.08 -2.20
CA VAL A 28 -20.90 22.53 -1.97
C VAL A 28 -19.92 21.67 -2.80
N PRO A 29 -19.97 21.77 -4.15
CA PRO A 29 -19.33 20.80 -5.05
C PRO A 29 -17.79 20.77 -4.96
N GLY A 30 -17.16 21.81 -4.38
CA GLY A 30 -15.72 21.92 -4.19
C GLY A 30 -15.14 21.11 -3.02
N MET A 31 -15.97 20.45 -2.20
CA MET A 31 -15.45 19.56 -1.16
C MET A 31 -14.77 18.33 -1.78
N THR A 32 -13.47 18.18 -1.54
CA THR A 32 -12.60 17.17 -2.21
C THR A 32 -11.74 16.33 -1.27
N CYS A 33 -11.59 16.71 0.00
CA CYS A 33 -10.90 15.92 1.03
C CYS A 33 -11.63 15.95 2.37
N ALA A 34 -11.23 15.09 3.32
CA ALA A 34 -11.87 14.96 4.64
C ALA A 34 -11.77 16.21 5.53
N ALA A 35 -10.88 17.16 5.22
CA ALA A 35 -10.80 18.45 5.91
C ALA A 35 -11.82 19.49 5.38
N CYS A 36 -12.30 19.36 4.13
CA CYS A 36 -13.23 20.34 3.54
C CYS A 36 -14.53 20.54 4.35
N PRO A 37 -15.18 19.48 4.89
CA PRO A 37 -16.36 19.64 5.74
C PRO A 37 -16.10 20.47 7.00
N ILE A 38 -14.88 20.40 7.56
CA ILE A 38 -14.51 21.15 8.76
C ILE A 38 -14.44 22.65 8.43
N THR A 39 -13.74 23.03 7.36
CA THR A 39 -13.64 24.42 6.91
C THR A 39 -15.01 25.01 6.56
N VAL A 40 -15.83 24.26 5.81
CA VAL A 40 -17.19 24.68 5.41
C VAL A 40 -18.10 24.80 6.63
N LYS A 41 -18.04 23.86 7.58
CA LYS A 41 -18.83 23.90 8.82
C LYS A 41 -18.44 25.10 9.69
N HIS A 42 -17.14 25.35 9.83
CA HIS A 42 -16.63 26.50 10.57
C HIS A 42 -17.11 27.82 9.95
N ALA A 43 -16.89 28.03 8.65
CA ALA A 43 -17.29 29.24 7.94
C ALA A 43 -18.80 29.53 8.08
N LEU A 44 -19.65 28.51 7.98
CA LEU A 44 -21.09 28.63 8.19
C LEU A 44 -21.47 28.90 9.65
N SER A 45 -20.78 28.31 10.63
CA SER A 45 -21.05 28.54 12.06
C SER A 45 -20.67 29.94 12.56
N GLN A 46 -19.83 30.67 11.82
CA GLN A 46 -19.49 32.07 12.13
C GLN A 46 -20.52 33.08 11.58
N VAL A 47 -21.58 32.63 10.90
CA VAL A 47 -22.62 33.52 10.35
C VAL A 47 -23.69 33.79 11.41
N THR A 48 -23.81 35.06 11.82
CA THR A 48 -24.78 35.53 12.83
C THR A 48 -26.20 35.06 12.54
N GLY A 49 -26.77 34.21 13.41
CA GLY A 49 -28.12 33.66 13.25
C GLY A 49 -28.17 32.22 12.74
N VAL A 50 -27.04 31.58 12.43
CA VAL A 50 -26.98 30.12 12.24
C VAL A 50 -27.08 29.42 13.59
N GLU A 51 -28.03 28.49 13.71
CA GLU A 51 -28.25 27.67 14.90
C GLU A 51 -27.57 26.30 14.79
N LYS A 52 -27.54 25.71 13.58
CA LYS A 52 -26.97 24.38 13.34
C LYS A 52 -26.45 24.23 11.91
N THR A 53 -25.29 23.61 11.78
CA THR A 53 -24.67 23.27 10.49
C THR A 53 -24.28 21.79 10.47
N ASP A 54 -24.78 21.06 9.47
CA ASP A 54 -24.46 19.66 9.16
C ASP A 54 -23.87 19.59 7.74
N VAL A 55 -22.56 19.30 7.63
CA VAL A 55 -21.84 19.28 6.35
C VAL A 55 -21.47 17.86 5.98
N ARG A 56 -21.99 17.39 4.85
CA ARG A 56 -21.94 15.99 4.43
C ARG A 56 -21.03 15.84 3.22
N PHE A 57 -19.89 15.19 3.45
CA PHE A 57 -18.82 15.08 2.47
C PHE A 57 -19.25 14.30 1.21
N GLU A 58 -19.83 13.11 1.39
CA GLU A 58 -20.18 12.20 0.30
C GLU A 58 -21.20 12.80 -0.67
N GLN A 59 -22.22 13.48 -0.13
CA GLN A 59 -23.28 14.11 -0.89
C GLN A 59 -22.87 15.49 -1.44
N ARG A 60 -21.74 16.05 -0.97
CA ARG A 60 -21.27 17.41 -1.22
C ARG A 60 -22.33 18.48 -0.90
N GLU A 61 -22.93 18.38 0.28
CA GLU A 61 -24.00 19.27 0.74
C GLU A 61 -23.71 19.83 2.14
N ALA A 62 -24.21 21.03 2.41
CA ALA A 62 -24.29 21.60 3.75
C ALA A 62 -25.75 21.94 4.07
N VAL A 63 -26.30 21.29 5.10
CA VAL A 63 -27.63 21.57 5.63
C VAL A 63 -27.46 22.57 6.77
N VAL A 64 -28.07 23.74 6.64
CA VAL A 64 -27.92 24.86 7.57
C VAL A 64 -29.28 25.28 8.08
N THR A 65 -29.42 25.31 9.41
CA THR A 65 -30.60 25.75 10.14
C THR A 65 -30.30 27.12 10.75
N PHE A 66 -31.14 28.12 10.47
CA PHE A 66 -30.87 29.53 10.78
C PHE A 66 -32.14 30.34 11.05
N ASP A 67 -32.00 31.40 11.85
CA ASP A 67 -33.01 32.42 12.12
C ASP A 67 -33.12 33.39 10.91
N ASP A 68 -34.28 33.42 10.24
CA ASP A 68 -34.50 34.26 9.06
C ASP A 68 -34.72 35.76 9.33
N GLY A 69 -34.85 36.14 10.60
CA GLY A 69 -34.77 37.53 11.07
C GLY A 69 -33.34 38.00 11.32
N LYS A 70 -32.36 37.08 11.46
CA LYS A 70 -30.94 37.39 11.71
C LYS A 70 -30.01 37.11 10.52
N THR A 71 -30.33 36.15 9.65
CA THR A 71 -29.48 35.78 8.51
C THR A 71 -30.28 35.43 7.26
N SER A 72 -29.65 35.57 6.10
CA SER A 72 -30.22 35.20 4.80
C SER A 72 -29.42 34.09 4.14
N VAL A 73 -30.07 33.33 3.25
CA VAL A 73 -29.39 32.29 2.45
C VAL A 73 -28.24 32.90 1.62
N GLN A 74 -28.33 34.16 1.21
CA GLN A 74 -27.25 34.86 0.52
C GLN A 74 -26.00 35.02 1.40
N ALA A 75 -26.17 35.36 2.69
CA ALA A 75 -25.07 35.42 3.65
C ALA A 75 -24.39 34.05 3.82
N LEU A 76 -25.17 32.97 3.89
CA LEU A 76 -24.65 31.59 3.97
C LEU A 76 -23.84 31.21 2.72
N THR A 77 -24.37 31.49 1.53
CA THR A 77 -23.65 31.22 0.26
C THR A 77 -22.44 32.11 0.05
N LYS A 78 -22.39 33.28 0.70
CA LYS A 78 -21.21 34.15 0.72
C LYS A 78 -20.14 33.59 1.67
N ALA A 79 -20.51 33.17 2.88
CA ALA A 79 -19.56 32.61 3.85
C ALA A 79 -18.85 31.35 3.33
N THR A 80 -19.55 30.47 2.63
CA THR A 80 -18.93 29.31 1.97
C THR A 80 -18.04 29.71 0.78
N ALA A 81 -18.46 30.67 -0.04
CA ALA A 81 -17.66 31.17 -1.16
C ALA A 81 -16.38 31.90 -0.73
N ASP A 82 -16.48 32.74 0.31
CA ASP A 82 -15.33 33.44 0.91
C ASP A 82 -14.33 32.45 1.53
N ALA A 83 -14.81 31.30 2.04
CA ALA A 83 -13.99 30.19 2.52
C ALA A 83 -13.43 29.27 1.40
N GLY A 84 -13.60 29.63 0.13
CA GLY A 84 -13.09 28.87 -1.03
C GLY A 84 -14.04 27.80 -1.59
N TYR A 85 -15.27 27.69 -1.05
CA TYR A 85 -16.24 26.64 -1.39
C TYR A 85 -17.57 27.23 -1.92
N PRO A 86 -17.60 27.87 -3.10
CA PRO A 86 -18.79 28.53 -3.63
C PRO A 86 -19.97 27.56 -3.78
N SER A 87 -21.07 27.82 -3.07
CA SER A 87 -22.17 26.89 -2.92
C SER A 87 -23.51 27.42 -3.45
N PRO A 88 -24.03 26.96 -4.60
CA PRO A 88 -25.39 27.30 -5.03
C PRO A 88 -26.46 26.67 -4.11
N VAL A 89 -27.60 27.37 -3.98
CA VAL A 89 -28.75 26.92 -3.18
C VAL A 89 -29.49 25.78 -3.89
N CYS A 90 -29.76 24.67 -3.19
CA CYS A 90 -30.45 23.52 -3.76
C CYS A 90 -31.98 23.60 -3.52
N LEU A 91 -32.72 24.17 -4.47
CA LEU A 91 -34.19 24.19 -4.45
C LEU A 91 -34.77 22.80 -4.73
N ALA A 92 -35.16 22.11 -3.65
CA ALA A 92 -35.50 20.68 -3.66
C ALA A 92 -36.89 20.36 -4.24
N ALA A 93 -36.99 20.30 -5.58
CA ALA A 93 -38.12 19.65 -6.26
C ALA A 93 -37.74 18.90 -7.56
N SER A 94 -36.75 19.37 -8.32
CA SER A 94 -36.62 19.04 -9.75
C SER A 94 -35.23 18.56 -10.23
N CYS A 95 -34.37 18.03 -9.34
CA CYS A 95 -32.98 17.65 -9.70
C CYS A 95 -32.57 16.16 -9.66
N ARG A 96 -33.48 15.19 -9.42
CA ARG A 96 -33.15 13.74 -9.48
C ARG A 96 -32.89 13.18 -10.91
N ARG A 97 -32.31 13.98 -11.82
CA ARG A 97 -31.97 13.57 -13.21
C ARG A 97 -30.62 14.09 -13.76
N TRP A 98 -29.85 14.89 -13.01
CA TRP A 98 -28.57 15.41 -13.52
C TRP A 98 -27.40 14.42 -13.44
N ALA A 99 -27.42 13.46 -12.49
CA ALA A 99 -26.35 12.50 -12.22
C ALA A 99 -26.08 11.46 -13.34
N VAL A 100 -26.79 11.50 -14.48
CA VAL A 100 -26.70 10.49 -15.56
C VAL A 100 -26.40 11.12 -16.94
N ARG A 101 -25.97 12.40 -16.99
CA ARG A 101 -25.61 13.07 -18.28
C ARG A 101 -24.30 13.89 -18.27
N ALA A 102 -23.52 13.84 -17.19
CA ALA A 102 -22.25 14.57 -17.06
C ALA A 102 -21.01 13.81 -17.59
N ALA A 103 -21.16 12.62 -18.18
CA ALA A 103 -20.07 11.78 -18.68
C ALA A 103 -19.98 11.68 -20.22
N SER A 104 -20.74 12.49 -20.96
CA SER A 104 -20.85 12.36 -22.41
C SER A 104 -21.08 13.70 -23.13
N ARG A 105 -20.24 14.71 -22.83
CA ARG A 105 -20.26 16.01 -23.54
C ARG A 105 -18.97 16.83 -23.47
N ASP A 106 -17.84 16.20 -23.81
CA ASP A 106 -16.69 16.94 -24.33
C ASP A 106 -16.39 16.50 -25.78
N ARG A 107 -17.06 17.19 -26.72
CA ARG A 107 -16.69 17.36 -28.14
C ARG A 107 -17.73 18.25 -28.82
N GLN A 108 -17.26 18.96 -29.87
CA GLN A 108 -18.05 19.76 -30.82
C GLN A 108 -18.74 21.01 -30.25
N SER A 109 -17.94 22.08 -30.12
CA SER A 109 -18.35 23.33 -30.74
C SER A 109 -18.41 23.15 -32.27
N GLY A 110 -19.49 23.59 -32.91
CA GLY A 110 -19.73 23.38 -34.34
C GLY A 110 -21.21 23.59 -34.68
N ARG A 111 -21.57 24.81 -35.08
CA ARG A 111 -22.94 25.15 -35.49
C ARG A 111 -23.17 24.75 -36.95
N HIS A 112 -24.38 24.30 -37.30
CA HIS A 112 -25.18 24.81 -38.43
C HIS A 112 -26.62 24.25 -38.37
N HIS A 113 -27.54 24.83 -39.14
CA HIS A 113 -28.98 24.53 -39.12
C HIS A 113 -29.36 23.26 -39.92
N TRP A 114 -30.45 22.57 -39.55
CA TRP A 114 -31.78 22.71 -40.19
C TRP A 114 -32.85 21.85 -39.47
N SER A 115 -34.11 21.95 -39.90
CA SER A 115 -35.33 21.49 -39.19
C SER A 115 -35.92 20.16 -39.70
N GLY A 116 -36.62 19.42 -38.83
CA GLY A 116 -37.48 18.29 -39.25
C GLY A 116 -38.29 17.62 -38.11
N LEU A 117 -39.60 17.52 -38.29
CA LEU A 117 -40.58 16.69 -37.56
C LEU A 117 -41.19 15.68 -38.58
N PRO A 118 -41.98 14.62 -38.21
CA PRO A 118 -42.78 14.47 -36.99
C PRO A 118 -42.79 13.08 -36.30
N GLU A 119 -43.70 12.99 -35.32
CA GLU A 119 -44.11 11.86 -34.45
C GLU A 119 -44.77 10.67 -35.20
N PRO A 120 -45.06 9.49 -34.56
CA PRO A 120 -46.29 9.38 -33.76
C PRO A 120 -46.31 8.45 -32.51
N VAL A 121 -46.96 8.96 -31.45
CA VAL A 121 -48.01 8.31 -30.61
C VAL A 121 -47.78 6.95 -29.90
N ARG A 122 -47.58 7.06 -28.57
CA ARG A 122 -48.23 6.35 -27.42
C ARG A 122 -48.91 4.97 -27.62
N ARG A 123 -48.65 4.05 -26.66
CA ARG A 123 -49.62 3.69 -25.58
C ARG A 123 -48.97 2.97 -24.39
N VAL A 124 -49.74 2.78 -23.30
CA VAL A 124 -49.29 2.40 -21.94
C VAL A 124 -49.99 1.12 -21.47
N VAL A 125 -49.28 0.21 -20.78
CA VAL A 125 -49.87 -0.82 -19.91
C VAL A 125 -48.98 -1.10 -18.67
N HIS A 126 -49.61 -1.18 -17.50
CA HIS A 126 -49.18 -1.84 -16.25
C HIS A 126 -50.48 -2.41 -15.60
N PRO A 127 -50.43 -3.37 -14.65
CA PRO A 127 -49.51 -4.49 -14.46
C PRO A 127 -50.24 -5.85 -14.22
N HIS A 128 -49.48 -6.93 -13.97
CA HIS A 128 -49.72 -8.21 -13.22
C HIS A 128 -51.09 -8.55 -12.54
N PRO A 129 -51.31 -9.81 -12.05
CA PRO A 129 -50.80 -11.14 -12.48
C PRO A 129 -51.89 -12.27 -12.44
N ALA A 130 -51.61 -13.48 -12.97
CA ALA A 130 -52.29 -14.73 -12.52
C ALA A 130 -51.56 -16.03 -12.94
N THR A 131 -51.83 -17.11 -12.21
CA THR A 131 -51.31 -18.49 -12.33
C THR A 131 -51.93 -19.32 -13.48
N GLY A 132 -51.23 -20.36 -13.94
CA GLY A 132 -51.79 -21.37 -14.86
C GLY A 132 -50.94 -22.65 -14.96
N LEU A 133 -51.56 -23.84 -14.96
CA LEU A 133 -50.89 -25.15 -14.88
C LEU A 133 -51.16 -26.04 -16.13
N ARG A 134 -50.25 -27.02 -16.34
CA ARG A 134 -50.45 -28.36 -16.98
C ARG A 134 -50.41 -28.55 -18.52
N ARG A 135 -49.43 -29.40 -18.93
CA ARG A 135 -49.55 -30.77 -19.51
C ARG A 135 -49.22 -31.05 -21.01
N ARG A 136 -48.46 -32.15 -21.17
CA ARG A 136 -48.37 -33.14 -22.30
C ARG A 136 -47.56 -32.67 -23.54
N ARG A 137 -46.60 -33.47 -24.07
CA ARG A 137 -46.69 -34.72 -24.90
C ARG A 137 -47.47 -34.46 -26.20
N ALA A 138 -47.04 -34.85 -27.41
CA ALA A 138 -46.09 -35.91 -27.84
C ALA A 138 -45.48 -35.61 -29.26
N VAL A 139 -44.24 -35.97 -29.63
CA VAL A 139 -43.75 -37.23 -30.30
C VAL A 139 -43.72 -37.22 -31.86
N ARG A 140 -42.57 -37.66 -32.44
CA ARG A 140 -42.29 -38.03 -33.88
C ARG A 140 -42.35 -36.87 -34.91
N GLN A 141 -41.79 -36.95 -36.14
CA GLN A 141 -40.91 -37.89 -36.89
C GLN A 141 -40.10 -36.99 -37.89
N CYS A 142 -38.80 -37.11 -38.20
CA CYS A 142 -37.91 -38.21 -38.60
C CYS A 142 -38.08 -38.71 -40.05
N GLY A 143 -37.18 -38.24 -40.94
CA GLY A 143 -36.92 -38.73 -42.31
C GLY A 143 -36.62 -37.60 -43.33
N ARG A 144 -35.93 -37.79 -44.46
CA ARG A 144 -34.78 -38.68 -44.82
C ARG A 144 -34.39 -38.41 -46.29
N LEU A 145 -33.09 -38.18 -46.60
CA LEU A 145 -32.46 -38.35 -47.94
C LEU A 145 -32.96 -37.36 -49.06
N ALA A 146 -32.28 -37.14 -50.20
CA ALA A 146 -31.04 -37.72 -50.76
C ALA A 146 -30.25 -36.69 -51.63
N GLN A 147 -28.93 -36.93 -51.82
CA GLN A 147 -28.12 -36.93 -53.07
C GLN A 147 -28.27 -35.84 -54.18
N ALA A 148 -27.26 -35.49 -55.01
CA ALA A 148 -25.78 -35.64 -54.97
C ALA A 148 -25.13 -34.91 -56.19
N SER A 149 -23.79 -34.70 -56.14
CA SER A 149 -22.86 -34.55 -57.29
C SER A 149 -22.86 -33.26 -58.15
N ALA A 150 -21.77 -32.83 -58.81
CA ALA A 150 -20.31 -33.07 -58.64
C ALA A 150 -19.45 -32.17 -59.58
N VAL A 151 -18.11 -32.23 -59.41
CA VAL A 151 -17.02 -31.85 -60.35
C VAL A 151 -16.62 -30.35 -60.44
N ALA A 152 -15.34 -30.09 -60.75
CA ALA A 152 -14.64 -28.79 -60.85
C ALA A 152 -13.66 -28.82 -62.07
N PRO A 153 -12.41 -28.31 -62.03
CA PRO A 153 -11.89 -26.96 -61.79
C PRO A 153 -11.16 -26.40 -63.06
N TYR A 154 -10.54 -25.20 -63.00
CA TYR A 154 -9.47 -24.80 -63.95
C TYR A 154 -8.40 -23.87 -63.35
N ARG A 155 -7.20 -23.82 -63.96
CA ARG A 155 -6.03 -22.98 -63.58
C ARG A 155 -5.54 -22.14 -64.78
N ALA A 156 -5.01 -20.93 -64.54
CA ALA A 156 -3.91 -20.34 -65.35
C ALA A 156 -3.25 -19.08 -64.73
N ARG A 157 -1.97 -18.89 -65.07
CA ARG A 157 -1.10 -17.68 -65.15
C ARG A 157 -0.23 -17.89 -66.43
N PRO A 158 0.63 -16.97 -66.95
CA PRO A 158 1.15 -15.70 -66.42
C PRO A 158 1.27 -14.54 -67.48
N ASP A 159 2.14 -13.56 -67.18
CA ASP A 159 3.01 -12.75 -68.08
C ASP A 159 2.69 -11.27 -68.44
N ARG A 160 3.63 -10.63 -69.17
CA ARG A 160 4.17 -9.26 -68.96
C ARG A 160 4.04 -8.27 -70.14
N ALA A 161 4.20 -6.97 -69.81
CA ALA A 161 4.72 -5.86 -70.67
C ALA A 161 3.82 -5.33 -71.82
N ALA A 162 3.98 -4.09 -72.35
CA ALA A 162 4.55 -2.81 -71.85
C ALA A 162 4.19 -1.63 -72.79
N ALA A 163 4.36 -0.37 -72.32
CA ALA A 163 4.17 0.93 -73.04
C ALA A 163 2.73 1.21 -73.55
N GLY A 164 2.29 2.44 -73.88
CA GLY A 164 2.83 3.82 -73.83
C GLY A 164 1.88 4.75 -74.63
N ALA A 165 1.88 6.09 -74.58
CA ALA A 165 2.57 7.09 -73.75
C ALA A 165 1.78 8.44 -73.79
N GLY A 166 2.11 9.41 -72.94
CA GLY A 166 1.56 10.78 -72.98
C GLY A 166 2.26 11.70 -71.97
N SER A 167 2.75 12.87 -72.40
CA SER A 167 3.90 13.54 -71.73
C SER A 167 3.80 15.06 -71.54
N ARG A 168 4.38 15.54 -70.43
CA ARG A 168 5.18 16.80 -70.21
C ARG A 168 5.75 16.75 -68.76
N VAL A 169 7.05 16.68 -68.46
CA VAL A 169 8.19 17.65 -68.64
C VAL A 169 8.12 18.80 -67.62
N CYS A 170 9.11 19.13 -66.74
CA CYS A 170 10.41 18.57 -66.28
C CYS A 170 10.69 19.10 -64.82
N ASP A 171 11.40 18.43 -63.89
CA ASP A 171 12.87 18.22 -63.67
C ASP A 171 13.68 19.54 -63.44
N ALA A 172 14.71 19.70 -62.58
CA ALA A 172 15.57 18.71 -61.88
C ALA A 172 16.40 19.23 -60.65
N ARG A 173 16.55 18.41 -59.59
CA ARG A 173 17.77 18.11 -58.74
C ARG A 173 18.53 19.30 -58.03
N LEU A 174 19.54 19.18 -57.15
CA LEU A 174 20.52 18.17 -56.64
C LEU A 174 20.72 18.38 -55.08
N TRP A 175 21.67 17.87 -54.25
CA TRP A 175 22.78 16.89 -54.32
C TRP A 175 23.03 16.13 -52.95
N ARG A 176 24.25 16.17 -52.32
CA ARG A 176 24.64 15.43 -51.08
C ARG A 176 25.76 16.09 -50.21
N ALA A 177 25.62 16.01 -48.88
CA ALA A 177 26.56 15.62 -47.78
C ALA A 177 28.03 16.13 -47.58
N GLN A 178 28.42 16.18 -46.27
CA GLN A 178 29.74 15.99 -45.60
C GLN A 178 30.64 17.18 -45.09
N ARG A 179 30.99 17.06 -43.79
CA ARG A 179 32.28 17.35 -43.05
C ARG A 179 32.84 18.78 -42.78
N LEU A 180 32.99 19.04 -41.46
CA LEU A 180 34.16 19.57 -40.69
C LEU A 180 34.62 21.06 -40.75
N ALA A 181 34.53 21.70 -39.57
CA ALA A 181 35.52 22.52 -38.82
C ALA A 181 36.39 23.64 -39.48
N ALA A 182 36.40 24.85 -38.89
CA ALA A 182 37.63 25.54 -38.39
C ALA A 182 37.41 26.96 -37.74
N LEU A 183 37.94 27.12 -36.52
CA LEU A 183 38.74 28.25 -35.98
C LEU A 183 38.51 29.75 -36.39
N SER A 184 37.90 30.49 -35.44
CA SER A 184 38.55 31.62 -34.69
C SER A 184 38.70 33.06 -35.25
N ARG A 185 38.71 34.02 -34.29
CA ARG A 185 39.22 35.43 -34.32
C ARG A 185 38.42 36.49 -35.13
N SER A 186 38.52 37.80 -34.88
CA SER A 186 38.58 38.61 -33.63
C SER A 186 38.69 40.13 -33.96
N ARG A 187 38.15 41.04 -33.11
CA ARG A 187 38.40 42.52 -33.11
C ARG A 187 37.87 43.28 -34.35
N HIS A 188 37.78 44.61 -34.41
CA HIS A 188 37.34 45.72 -33.51
C HIS A 188 37.47 47.02 -34.34
N TYR A 189 36.52 47.97 -34.26
CA TYR A 189 36.58 49.43 -34.56
C TYR A 189 35.13 49.90 -34.86
N GLY A 190 34.67 51.11 -34.53
CA GLY A 190 35.23 52.15 -33.65
C GLY A 190 34.69 53.56 -33.99
N GLY A 191 33.90 54.15 -33.08
CA GLY A 191 33.32 55.51 -33.16
C GLY A 191 32.21 55.72 -34.20
N ASP A 192 31.50 56.84 -34.27
CA ASP A 192 31.19 57.88 -33.26
C ASP A 192 30.16 58.88 -33.85
N ILE A 193 28.93 58.95 -33.33
CA ILE A 193 27.98 60.08 -33.58
C ILE A 193 27.15 60.33 -32.31
N ALA A 194 26.99 61.58 -31.91
CA ALA A 194 26.30 61.97 -30.67
C ALA A 194 24.86 62.48 -30.86
N LEU A 195 23.96 61.90 -30.07
CA LEU A 195 22.78 62.49 -29.40
C LEU A 195 21.92 63.57 -30.11
N GLY A 196 20.69 63.18 -30.43
CA GLY A 196 19.48 64.01 -30.37
C GLY A 196 18.42 63.30 -29.50
N PRO A 197 17.54 64.01 -28.76
CA PRO A 197 16.78 63.40 -27.66
C PRO A 197 15.56 62.58 -28.11
N VAL A 198 15.31 61.47 -27.42
CA VAL A 198 14.09 60.65 -27.51
C VAL A 198 13.51 60.48 -26.11
N LEU A 199 12.17 60.52 -25.99
CA LEU A 199 11.43 60.43 -24.73
C LEU A 199 11.60 59.04 -24.06
N PRO A 200 11.61 58.96 -22.72
CA PRO A 200 11.76 57.69 -22.01
C PRO A 200 10.52 56.80 -22.19
N GLY A 201 10.76 55.56 -22.64
CA GLY A 201 9.76 54.49 -22.62
C GLY A 201 9.50 53.93 -21.21
N PRO A 202 8.51 53.04 -21.04
CA PRO A 202 8.16 52.50 -19.73
C PRO A 202 9.29 51.65 -19.15
N THR A 203 9.60 51.87 -17.87
CA THR A 203 10.65 51.16 -17.15
C THR A 203 10.32 49.68 -16.96
N GLN A 204 11.21 48.80 -17.39
CA GLN A 204 11.19 47.41 -16.97
C GLN A 204 11.55 47.36 -15.48
N ARG A 205 10.56 47.04 -14.63
CA ARG A 205 10.82 46.70 -13.22
C ARG A 205 11.51 45.34 -13.15
N SER A 206 12.55 45.24 -12.34
CA SER A 206 13.22 43.99 -12.02
C SER A 206 12.28 43.08 -11.20
N LYS A 207 12.59 41.78 -11.22
CA LYS A 207 11.76 40.72 -10.65
C LYS A 207 12.49 40.05 -9.50
N ALA A 208 11.81 39.87 -8.37
CA ALA A 208 12.30 39.05 -7.26
C ALA A 208 11.65 37.66 -7.32
N MET A 209 12.42 36.64 -6.95
CA MET A 209 11.91 35.31 -6.60
C MET A 209 11.86 35.20 -5.07
N MET A 210 10.76 34.67 -4.54
CA MET A 210 10.54 34.50 -3.10
C MET A 210 9.92 33.12 -2.86
N THR A 211 10.31 32.46 -1.77
CA THR A 211 9.72 31.17 -1.36
C THR A 211 9.14 31.32 0.04
N LEU A 212 7.88 30.94 0.20
CA LEU A 212 7.19 30.88 1.48
C LEU A 212 6.97 29.43 1.89
N LYS A 213 7.21 29.11 3.16
CA LYS A 213 6.70 27.89 3.80
C LYS A 213 5.26 28.12 4.23
N ILE A 214 4.38 27.18 3.91
CA ILE A 214 2.93 27.27 4.09
C ILE A 214 2.45 26.07 4.91
N ASP A 215 2.15 26.29 6.19
CA ASP A 215 1.66 25.26 7.10
C ASP A 215 0.11 25.19 7.05
N GLY A 216 -0.45 23.97 7.10
CA GLY A 216 -1.90 23.71 7.08
C GLY A 216 -2.50 23.23 5.75
N MET A 217 -1.72 23.14 4.67
CA MET A 217 -2.19 22.54 3.41
C MET A 217 -2.24 21.01 3.49
N THR A 218 -3.43 20.42 3.33
CA THR A 218 -3.62 18.95 3.45
C THR A 218 -3.89 18.23 2.12
N CYS A 219 -4.16 18.97 1.03
CA CYS A 219 -4.35 18.38 -0.30
C CYS A 219 -4.06 19.38 -1.44
N ALA A 220 -4.10 18.89 -2.69
CA ALA A 220 -3.92 19.72 -3.88
C ALA A 220 -4.94 20.87 -3.98
N SER A 221 -6.17 20.70 -3.47
CA SER A 221 -7.16 21.79 -3.44
C SER A 221 -6.80 22.90 -2.45
N CYS A 222 -6.02 22.60 -1.40
CA CYS A 222 -5.48 23.62 -0.50
C CYS A 222 -4.37 24.42 -1.17
N ALA A 223 -3.47 23.75 -1.90
CA ALA A 223 -2.45 24.43 -2.69
C ALA A 223 -3.06 25.36 -3.75
N GLU A 224 -4.11 24.92 -4.45
CA GLU A 224 -4.84 25.76 -5.40
C GLU A 224 -5.53 26.96 -4.70
N HIS A 225 -6.10 26.77 -3.51
CA HIS A 225 -6.69 27.87 -2.73
C HIS A 225 -5.63 28.91 -2.30
N VAL A 226 -4.49 28.45 -1.78
CA VAL A 226 -3.33 29.31 -1.43
C VAL A 226 -2.77 30.02 -2.67
N ARG A 227 -2.68 29.33 -3.81
CA ARG A 227 -2.23 29.91 -5.08
C ARG A 227 -3.13 31.06 -5.52
N GLN A 228 -4.44 30.85 -5.48
CA GLN A 228 -5.43 31.89 -5.78
C GLN A 228 -5.47 33.03 -4.75
N ALA A 229 -5.06 32.80 -3.50
CA ALA A 229 -4.92 33.88 -2.51
C ALA A 229 -3.67 34.74 -2.79
N LEU A 230 -2.53 34.10 -3.08
CA LEU A 230 -1.28 34.78 -3.41
C LEU A 230 -1.36 35.57 -4.73
N GLU A 231 -1.98 35.02 -5.77
CA GLU A 231 -2.14 35.71 -7.06
C GLU A 231 -3.11 36.90 -7.03
N LYS A 232 -3.88 37.08 -5.95
CA LYS A 232 -4.69 38.30 -5.71
C LYS A 232 -3.89 39.44 -5.09
N VAL A 233 -2.65 39.19 -4.62
CA VAL A 233 -1.80 40.23 -4.03
C VAL A 233 -1.21 41.12 -5.12
N PRO A 234 -1.42 42.46 -5.09
CA PRO A 234 -0.85 43.36 -6.08
C PRO A 234 0.68 43.27 -6.14
N GLY A 235 1.21 42.95 -7.33
CA GLY A 235 2.64 42.78 -7.57
C GLY A 235 3.12 41.32 -7.63
N VAL A 236 2.29 40.34 -7.25
CA VAL A 236 2.55 38.93 -7.57
C VAL A 236 2.32 38.70 -9.08
N ARG A 237 3.26 38.01 -9.73
CA ARG A 237 3.22 37.69 -11.18
C ARG A 237 2.89 36.24 -11.46
N SER A 238 3.25 35.34 -10.55
CA SER A 238 2.88 33.92 -10.58
C SER A 238 3.10 33.30 -9.20
N ALA A 239 2.25 32.34 -8.83
CA ALA A 239 2.46 31.48 -7.66
C ALA A 239 2.47 30.00 -8.07
N ALA A 240 3.50 29.27 -7.63
CA ALA A 240 3.60 27.82 -7.77
C ALA A 240 3.55 27.21 -6.36
N VAL A 241 2.39 26.66 -5.98
CA VAL A 241 2.14 26.16 -4.63
C VAL A 241 2.10 24.64 -4.62
N SER A 242 2.80 24.03 -3.66
CA SER A 242 2.93 22.59 -3.51
C SER A 242 2.51 22.14 -2.10
N TYR A 243 1.36 21.47 -2.00
CA TYR A 243 0.89 20.90 -0.73
C TYR A 243 1.89 19.85 -0.19
N SER A 244 2.46 19.02 -1.07
CA SER A 244 3.38 17.93 -0.69
C SER A 244 4.76 18.41 -0.28
N LYS A 245 5.12 19.67 -0.56
CA LYS A 245 6.35 20.32 -0.05
C LYS A 245 6.07 21.31 1.09
N ALA A 246 4.81 21.65 1.36
CA ALA A 246 4.42 22.80 2.21
C ALA A 246 5.10 24.13 1.79
N LEU A 247 5.23 24.37 0.47
CA LEU A 247 5.91 25.55 -0.09
C LEU A 247 5.04 26.29 -1.12
N ALA A 248 5.27 27.59 -1.24
CA ALA A 248 4.79 28.45 -2.32
C ALA A 248 5.96 29.25 -2.91
N ASP A 249 6.34 28.95 -4.16
CA ASP A 249 7.34 29.68 -4.91
C ASP A 249 6.67 30.80 -5.71
N LEU A 250 7.19 32.03 -5.58
CA LEU A 250 6.58 33.26 -6.08
C LEU A 250 7.56 34.03 -6.98
N THR A 251 7.03 34.57 -8.07
CA THR A 251 7.69 35.68 -8.79
C THR A 251 6.92 36.96 -8.51
N VAL A 252 7.60 37.99 -8.02
CA VAL A 252 7.00 39.27 -7.63
C VAL A 252 7.75 40.46 -8.24
N ASP A 253 7.05 41.59 -8.38
CA ASP A 253 7.66 42.89 -8.61
C ASP A 253 8.47 43.32 -7.38
N GLU A 254 9.57 44.05 -7.58
CA GLU A 254 10.28 44.72 -6.48
C GLU A 254 9.34 45.62 -5.66
N GLY A 255 9.42 45.49 -4.33
CA GLY A 255 8.63 46.27 -3.37
C GLY A 255 7.45 45.53 -2.73
N VAL A 256 7.10 44.32 -3.18
CA VAL A 256 6.10 43.47 -2.48
C VAL A 256 6.71 42.96 -1.16
N SER A 257 6.05 43.21 -0.03
CA SER A 257 6.56 42.77 1.28
C SER A 257 6.13 41.35 1.63
N HIS A 258 7.01 40.63 2.35
CA HIS A 258 6.72 39.30 2.88
C HIS A 258 5.49 39.29 3.80
N ASP A 259 5.24 40.38 4.53
CA ASP A 259 4.11 40.52 5.45
C ASP A 259 2.77 40.55 4.69
N THR A 260 2.72 41.23 3.53
CA THR A 260 1.49 41.29 2.71
C THR A 260 1.15 39.93 2.11
N LEU A 261 2.17 39.18 1.66
CA LEU A 261 2.01 37.82 1.18
C LEU A 261 1.56 36.88 2.31
N THR A 262 2.18 36.99 3.49
CA THR A 262 1.85 36.20 4.68
C THR A 262 0.43 36.49 5.18
N ALA A 263 -0.01 37.75 5.17
CA ALA A 263 -1.37 38.16 5.54
C ALA A 263 -2.43 37.63 4.56
N ALA A 264 -2.12 37.57 3.26
CA ALA A 264 -3.01 36.99 2.26
C ALA A 264 -3.22 35.48 2.45
N VAL A 265 -2.14 34.74 2.76
CA VAL A 265 -2.23 33.31 3.11
C VAL A 265 -2.98 33.08 4.43
N THR A 266 -2.75 33.94 5.42
CA THR A 266 -3.46 33.91 6.73
C THR A 266 -4.96 34.14 6.54
N THR A 267 -5.33 35.07 5.66
CA THR A 267 -6.73 35.34 5.30
C THR A 267 -7.38 34.18 4.54
N ALA A 268 -6.61 33.36 3.82
CA ALA A 268 -7.08 32.13 3.19
C ALA A 268 -7.19 30.93 4.16
N GLY A 269 -6.83 31.11 5.44
CA GLY A 269 -6.94 30.08 6.48
C GLY A 269 -5.72 29.18 6.66
N TYR A 270 -4.52 29.63 6.24
CA TYR A 270 -3.26 28.87 6.36
C TYR A 270 -2.16 29.74 6.99
N HIS A 271 -1.14 29.16 7.60
CA HIS A 271 -0.02 29.93 8.15
C HIS A 271 1.14 30.00 7.15
N ALA A 272 1.77 31.17 7.02
CA ALA A 272 2.92 31.37 6.13
C ALA A 272 4.14 31.91 6.89
N ARG A 273 5.33 31.55 6.42
CA ARG A 273 6.63 32.07 6.87
C ARG A 273 7.57 32.17 5.66
N VAL A 274 8.57 33.05 5.71
CA VAL A 274 9.64 33.09 4.70
C VAL A 274 10.53 31.85 4.85
N ALA A 275 11.00 31.29 3.74
CA ALA A 275 11.99 30.20 3.77
C ALA A 275 13.42 30.77 3.71
N ASP A 276 14.23 30.49 4.74
CA ASP A 276 15.65 30.85 4.74
C ASP A 276 16.45 29.99 3.75
N VAL A 277 17.10 30.62 2.77
CA VAL A 277 17.92 29.95 1.76
C VAL A 277 19.37 30.46 1.86
N PRO A 278 20.34 29.60 2.23
CA PRO A 278 21.76 29.96 2.18
C PRO A 278 22.22 30.22 0.73
N PRO A 279 22.97 31.30 0.45
CA PRO A 279 23.35 31.66 -0.92
C PRO A 279 24.45 30.74 -1.48
N HIS A 280 24.20 30.17 -2.66
CA HIS A 280 25.22 29.46 -3.43
C HIS A 280 26.29 30.44 -3.98
N SER A 281 27.57 30.08 -3.80
CA SER A 281 28.69 30.54 -4.61
C SER A 281 29.50 29.28 -5.02
N ALA A 282 29.71 29.01 -6.31
CA ALA A 282 30.62 29.69 -7.22
C ALA A 282 32.09 29.54 -6.76
N GLY A 283 32.74 28.43 -7.16
CA GLY A 283 34.12 28.10 -6.78
C GLY A 283 35.17 28.42 -7.86
N LEU A 284 36.43 28.44 -7.44
CA LEU A 284 37.69 28.46 -8.23
C LEU A 284 38.83 27.92 -7.31
N PRO A 285 40.06 27.60 -7.78
CA PRO A 285 40.59 26.26 -7.51
C PRO A 285 41.93 26.17 -6.74
N GLY A 286 42.13 24.99 -6.11
CA GLY A 286 43.38 24.24 -6.17
C GLY A 286 44.45 24.50 -5.09
N LYS A 287 44.77 23.44 -4.33
CA LYS A 287 46.13 23.13 -3.84
C LYS A 287 46.24 21.66 -3.41
N THR A 288 47.41 21.07 -3.67
CA THR A 288 47.76 19.66 -3.43
C THR A 288 48.15 19.43 -1.95
N PRO A 289 47.87 18.27 -1.33
CA PRO A 289 48.05 18.09 0.11
C PRO A 289 49.52 17.96 0.55
N GLY A 290 49.81 18.42 1.78
CA GLY A 290 51.05 18.17 2.50
C GLY A 290 50.81 17.25 3.72
N SER A 291 51.79 16.42 4.03
CA SER A 291 51.74 15.41 5.10
C SER A 291 52.09 15.94 6.49
N ALA A 292 51.42 15.44 7.53
CA ALA A 292 52.05 14.94 8.77
C ALA A 292 51.01 14.28 9.69
N GLU A 293 51.44 13.27 10.45
CA GLU A 293 50.65 12.64 11.51
C GLU A 293 50.79 13.42 12.83
N THR A 294 49.77 13.41 13.68
CA THR A 294 49.91 13.39 15.15
C THR A 294 48.65 12.80 15.78
N GLY A 295 48.81 11.98 16.82
CA GLY A 295 47.69 11.36 17.52
C GLY A 295 46.97 12.32 18.48
N GLY A 296 45.64 12.39 18.39
CA GLY A 296 44.78 13.18 19.28
C GLY A 296 43.64 12.33 19.85
N LYS A 297 43.25 12.60 21.10
CA LYS A 297 42.10 11.93 21.76
C LYS A 297 40.81 12.15 20.96
N ARG A 298 39.94 11.13 20.88
CA ARG A 298 38.54 11.31 20.46
C ARG A 298 37.77 12.13 21.51
N SER A 299 37.80 13.45 21.38
CA SER A 299 36.74 14.32 21.91
C SER A 299 35.50 14.16 21.04
N GLY A 300 34.33 13.93 21.64
CA GLY A 300 33.08 13.77 20.89
C GLY A 300 32.68 15.06 20.18
N GLY A 301 32.71 15.03 18.85
CA GLY A 301 31.99 15.95 17.98
C GLY A 301 30.94 15.15 17.20
N ASP A 302 29.77 15.73 17.00
CA ASP A 302 28.57 15.02 16.53
C ASP A 302 28.59 14.79 15.00
N SER A 303 29.48 13.91 14.55
CA SER A 303 29.60 13.52 13.13
C SER A 303 28.65 12.37 12.79
N ALA A 304 27.66 12.64 11.94
CA ALA A 304 26.70 11.66 11.45
C ALA A 304 27.37 10.37 10.93
N LEU A 305 26.81 9.22 11.33
CA LEU A 305 27.31 7.88 10.98
C LEU A 305 27.37 7.67 9.47
N ARG A 306 28.50 7.19 8.93
CA ARG A 306 28.66 6.94 7.48
C ARG A 306 28.30 5.51 7.14
N VAL A 307 27.24 5.32 6.35
CA VAL A 307 26.74 4.01 5.92
C VAL A 307 26.99 3.82 4.42
N ALA A 308 27.74 2.80 4.04
CA ALA A 308 27.89 2.40 2.64
C ALA A 308 26.85 1.33 2.26
N VAL A 309 26.13 1.49 1.15
CA VAL A 309 25.14 0.52 0.66
C VAL A 309 25.52 0.08 -0.75
N ILE A 310 25.79 -1.21 -0.95
CA ILE A 310 26.20 -1.75 -2.25
C ILE A 310 24.99 -2.39 -2.97
N GLY A 311 24.61 -1.81 -4.10
CA GLY A 311 23.41 -2.11 -4.90
C GLY A 311 22.32 -1.04 -4.73
N SER A 312 21.31 -1.08 -5.61
CA SER A 312 20.14 -0.19 -5.60
C SER A 312 18.79 -0.94 -5.59
N GLY A 313 18.80 -2.26 -5.38
CA GLY A 313 17.58 -3.08 -5.29
C GLY A 313 16.73 -2.81 -4.04
N GLY A 314 15.63 -3.56 -3.88
CA GLY A 314 14.66 -3.35 -2.79
C GLY A 314 15.28 -3.35 -1.37
N ALA A 315 16.26 -4.21 -1.10
CA ALA A 315 17.01 -4.20 0.16
C ALA A 315 17.84 -2.92 0.34
N ALA A 316 18.54 -2.48 -0.70
CA ALA A 316 19.39 -1.29 -0.67
C ALA A 316 18.56 -0.02 -0.47
N MET A 317 17.45 0.14 -1.21
CA MET A 317 16.55 1.29 -1.05
C MET A 317 15.96 1.36 0.35
N ALA A 318 15.41 0.24 0.84
CA ALA A 318 14.81 0.16 2.17
C ALA A 318 15.81 0.45 3.30
N ALA A 319 17.07 0.06 3.11
CA ALA A 319 18.14 0.35 4.05
C ALA A 319 18.67 1.79 3.95
N ALA A 320 18.91 2.30 2.74
CA ALA A 320 19.43 3.65 2.52
C ALA A 320 18.45 4.71 3.05
N LEU A 321 17.15 4.54 2.78
CA LEU A 321 16.10 5.40 3.31
C LEU A 321 16.03 5.32 4.84
N LYS A 322 16.00 4.11 5.43
CA LYS A 322 15.89 3.99 6.89
C LYS A 322 17.16 4.44 7.63
N ALA A 323 18.33 4.28 7.05
CA ALA A 323 19.58 4.81 7.60
C ALA A 323 19.59 6.36 7.57
N ALA A 324 19.17 6.96 6.44
CA ALA A 324 19.07 8.41 6.30
C ALA A 324 18.00 9.05 7.21
N GLU A 325 16.86 8.38 7.39
CA GLU A 325 15.81 8.72 8.36
C GLU A 325 16.34 8.68 9.81
N ASN A 326 17.15 7.67 10.13
CA ASN A 326 17.85 7.53 11.41
C ASN A 326 19.12 8.42 11.52
N GLY A 327 19.26 9.45 10.66
CA GLY A 327 20.32 10.47 10.75
C GLY A 327 21.69 10.10 10.17
N ALA A 328 21.85 8.95 9.51
CA ALA A 328 23.11 8.56 8.90
C ALA A 328 23.36 9.27 7.55
N GLN A 329 24.63 9.52 7.22
CA GLN A 329 25.06 9.89 5.87
C GLN A 329 25.28 8.61 5.05
N VAL A 330 24.50 8.44 3.98
CA VAL A 330 24.51 7.22 3.17
C VAL A 330 25.28 7.46 1.87
N THR A 331 26.22 6.57 1.57
CA THR A 331 26.79 6.43 0.22
C THR A 331 26.24 5.17 -0.42
N LEU A 332 25.34 5.30 -1.39
CA LEU A 332 24.81 4.18 -2.16
C LEU A 332 25.65 3.98 -3.42
N ILE A 333 26.04 2.75 -3.74
CA ILE A 333 26.85 2.43 -4.92
C ILE A 333 26.10 1.45 -5.83
N GLU A 334 25.90 1.80 -7.09
CA GLU A 334 25.28 0.92 -8.10
C GLU A 334 26.13 0.84 -9.36
N ARG A 335 26.32 -0.38 -9.89
CA ARG A 335 27.14 -0.67 -11.08
C ARG A 335 26.36 -0.59 -12.39
N GLY A 336 25.03 -0.75 -12.34
CA GLY A 336 24.14 -0.76 -13.50
C GLY A 336 22.94 0.18 -13.35
N THR A 337 21.78 -0.28 -13.82
CA THR A 337 20.51 0.48 -13.76
C THR A 337 19.96 0.53 -12.33
N ILE A 338 19.60 1.73 -11.87
CA ILE A 338 19.00 1.97 -10.56
C ILE A 338 17.71 1.14 -10.35
N GLY A 339 17.51 0.64 -9.13
CA GLY A 339 16.38 -0.21 -8.75
C GLY A 339 16.60 -1.71 -8.92
N GLY A 340 17.72 -2.13 -9.52
CA GLY A 340 18.12 -3.53 -9.65
C GLY A 340 17.06 -4.41 -10.32
N THR A 341 16.95 -5.67 -9.86
CA THR A 341 16.14 -6.70 -10.52
C THR A 341 14.63 -6.41 -10.54
N CYS A 342 14.02 -6.03 -9.42
CA CYS A 342 12.56 -6.08 -9.24
C CYS A 342 11.80 -5.17 -10.23
N VAL A 343 12.25 -3.92 -10.39
CA VAL A 343 11.60 -2.95 -11.26
C VAL A 343 12.02 -3.12 -12.73
N ASN A 344 13.30 -3.41 -13.00
CA ASN A 344 13.82 -3.39 -14.38
C ASN A 344 13.64 -4.71 -15.14
N VAL A 345 13.90 -5.86 -14.51
CA VAL A 345 14.11 -7.16 -15.21
C VAL A 345 13.52 -8.34 -14.43
N GLY A 346 12.49 -8.09 -13.63
CA GLY A 346 11.90 -9.05 -12.71
C GLY A 346 10.39 -8.85 -12.55
N CYS A 347 9.95 -8.63 -11.31
CA CYS A 347 8.52 -8.63 -10.95
C CYS A 347 7.66 -7.67 -11.77
N VAL A 348 8.08 -6.41 -11.95
CA VAL A 348 7.28 -5.42 -12.68
C VAL A 348 7.06 -5.83 -14.15
N PRO A 349 8.11 -6.05 -14.97
CA PRO A 349 7.91 -6.47 -16.35
C PRO A 349 7.24 -7.84 -16.49
N SER A 350 7.56 -8.83 -15.64
CA SER A 350 6.92 -10.16 -15.76
C SER A 350 5.43 -10.12 -15.44
N LYS A 351 4.99 -9.39 -14.41
CA LYS A 351 3.56 -9.30 -14.06
C LYS A 351 2.76 -8.50 -15.08
N ILE A 352 3.37 -7.51 -15.74
CA ILE A 352 2.76 -6.83 -16.90
C ILE A 352 2.58 -7.81 -18.06
N MET A 353 3.63 -8.57 -18.42
CA MET A 353 3.58 -9.54 -19.51
C MET A 353 2.56 -10.67 -19.25
N ILE A 354 2.53 -11.22 -18.03
CA ILE A 354 1.57 -12.24 -17.58
C ILE A 354 0.14 -11.74 -17.71
N ARG A 355 -0.18 -10.50 -17.26
CA ARG A 355 -1.56 -9.98 -17.39
C ARG A 355 -1.94 -9.72 -18.84
N ALA A 356 -1.02 -9.28 -19.69
CA ALA A 356 -1.27 -9.17 -21.13
C ALA A 356 -1.53 -10.54 -21.79
N ALA A 357 -0.75 -11.56 -21.42
CA ALA A 357 -0.93 -12.94 -21.86
C ALA A 357 -2.26 -13.56 -21.39
N HIS A 358 -2.66 -13.33 -20.14
CA HIS A 358 -3.98 -13.71 -19.62
C HIS A 358 -5.13 -13.02 -20.41
N ILE A 359 -4.98 -11.75 -20.79
CA ILE A 359 -5.95 -11.04 -21.64
C ILE A 359 -5.98 -11.59 -23.07
N ALA A 360 -4.84 -12.04 -23.61
CA ALA A 360 -4.80 -12.70 -24.91
C ALA A 360 -5.53 -14.05 -24.87
N TYR A 361 -5.24 -14.87 -23.86
CA TYR A 361 -5.88 -16.16 -23.61
C TYR A 361 -7.41 -16.04 -23.47
N LEU A 362 -7.91 -15.15 -22.60
CA LEU A 362 -9.36 -14.96 -22.41
C LEU A 362 -10.10 -14.35 -23.61
N ARG A 363 -9.39 -13.84 -24.62
CA ARG A 363 -9.99 -13.51 -25.93
C ARG A 363 -10.05 -14.72 -26.85
N GLN A 364 -9.06 -15.60 -26.77
CA GLN A 364 -8.96 -16.81 -27.60
C GLN A 364 -9.88 -17.94 -27.11
N THR A 365 -10.09 -18.11 -25.81
CA THR A 365 -11.02 -19.09 -25.24
C THR A 365 -11.44 -18.76 -23.80
N SER A 366 -12.61 -19.28 -23.40
CA SER A 366 -13.19 -19.16 -22.06
C SER A 366 -14.19 -20.30 -21.78
N PRO A 367 -14.55 -20.57 -20.51
CA PRO A 367 -15.66 -21.46 -20.17
C PRO A 367 -17.05 -21.00 -20.67
N PHE A 368 -17.14 -19.84 -21.33
CA PHE A 368 -18.36 -19.21 -21.81
C PHE A 368 -18.44 -19.13 -23.34
N ASP A 369 -17.52 -19.77 -24.09
CA ASP A 369 -17.41 -19.65 -25.56
C ASP A 369 -18.68 -20.09 -26.32
N ALA A 370 -19.54 -20.90 -25.70
CA ALA A 370 -20.85 -21.27 -26.24
C ALA A 370 -21.89 -20.12 -26.23
N GLY A 371 -21.63 -19.04 -25.48
CA GLY A 371 -22.50 -17.86 -25.37
C GLY A 371 -21.78 -16.53 -25.62
N ILE A 372 -20.45 -16.52 -25.69
CA ILE A 372 -19.61 -15.35 -26.00
C ILE A 372 -18.63 -15.77 -27.10
N THR A 373 -18.74 -15.19 -28.30
CA THR A 373 -17.87 -15.57 -29.42
C THR A 373 -16.41 -15.20 -29.13
N ALA A 374 -15.57 -16.20 -28.89
CA ALA A 374 -14.12 -16.02 -28.79
C ALA A 374 -13.48 -15.66 -30.13
N THR A 375 -12.31 -15.02 -30.11
CA THR A 375 -11.53 -14.65 -31.30
C THR A 375 -10.06 -14.51 -30.91
N ALA A 376 -9.19 -15.34 -31.51
CA ALA A 376 -7.74 -15.26 -31.32
C ALA A 376 -7.21 -13.84 -31.66
N PRO A 377 -6.61 -13.12 -30.71
CA PRO A 377 -6.15 -11.75 -30.95
C PRO A 377 -4.81 -11.72 -31.69
N ALA A 378 -4.64 -10.75 -32.59
CA ALA A 378 -3.32 -10.44 -33.14
C ALA A 378 -2.42 -9.82 -32.05
N ILE A 379 -1.21 -10.38 -31.87
CA ILE A 379 -0.25 -9.96 -30.85
C ILE A 379 0.81 -9.03 -31.46
N ASP A 380 0.77 -7.75 -31.11
CA ASP A 380 1.82 -6.77 -31.42
C ASP A 380 2.78 -6.69 -30.23
N ARG A 381 3.73 -7.65 -30.16
CA ARG A 381 4.72 -7.72 -29.08
C ARG A 381 5.62 -6.47 -29.01
N PRO A 382 6.06 -5.82 -30.11
CA PRO A 382 6.79 -4.55 -30.03
C PRO A 382 6.02 -3.45 -29.29
N ARG A 383 4.71 -3.28 -29.54
CA ARG A 383 3.87 -2.33 -28.76
C ARG A 383 3.70 -2.75 -27.30
N MET A 384 3.51 -4.05 -27.04
CA MET A 384 3.42 -4.55 -25.66
C MET A 384 4.72 -4.32 -24.88
N LEU A 385 5.88 -4.54 -25.50
CA LEU A 385 7.18 -4.25 -24.93
C LEU A 385 7.36 -2.75 -24.68
N ALA A 386 6.99 -1.89 -25.62
CA ALA A 386 7.03 -0.43 -25.41
C ALA A 386 6.14 0.02 -24.24
N GLN A 387 4.94 -0.55 -24.10
CA GLN A 387 4.04 -0.29 -22.97
C GLN A 387 4.62 -0.79 -21.63
N GLN A 388 5.21 -1.99 -21.63
CA GLN A 388 5.87 -2.59 -20.48
C GLN A 388 7.07 -1.74 -20.03
N GLN A 389 7.94 -1.36 -20.96
CA GLN A 389 9.14 -0.59 -20.69
C GLN A 389 8.82 0.82 -20.19
N ALA A 390 7.85 1.51 -20.81
CA ALA A 390 7.40 2.82 -20.34
C ALA A 390 6.92 2.79 -18.88
N ARG A 391 6.23 1.72 -18.45
CA ARG A 391 5.80 1.55 -17.06
C ARG A 391 6.96 1.18 -16.12
N VAL A 392 7.95 0.42 -16.60
CA VAL A 392 9.20 0.14 -15.87
C VAL A 392 9.98 1.42 -15.62
N ASP A 393 10.16 2.26 -16.64
CA ASP A 393 10.91 3.51 -16.55
C ASP A 393 10.19 4.54 -15.66
N GLU A 394 8.86 4.68 -15.79
CA GLU A 394 8.02 5.49 -14.90
C GLU A 394 8.18 5.08 -13.42
N LEU A 395 8.13 3.77 -13.14
CA LEU A 395 8.26 3.26 -11.77
C LEU A 395 9.69 3.35 -11.24
N ARG A 396 10.72 3.15 -12.08
CA ARG A 396 12.12 3.39 -11.69
C ARG A 396 12.34 4.85 -11.32
N HIS A 397 11.89 5.77 -12.17
CA HIS A 397 12.00 7.20 -11.93
C HIS A 397 11.26 7.62 -10.65
N ALA A 398 9.98 7.27 -10.53
CA ALA A 398 9.12 7.73 -9.43
C ALA A 398 9.36 7.04 -8.07
N LYS A 399 9.97 5.85 -8.04
CA LYS A 399 10.17 5.05 -6.80
C LYS A 399 11.63 4.77 -6.44
N TYR A 400 12.59 5.13 -7.29
CA TYR A 400 14.01 4.94 -7.03
C TYR A 400 14.79 6.22 -7.32
N GLU A 401 14.90 6.64 -8.57
CA GLU A 401 15.77 7.75 -9.01
C GLU A 401 15.40 9.07 -8.31
N ASN A 402 14.19 9.58 -8.52
CA ASN A 402 13.71 10.82 -7.87
C ASN A 402 13.74 10.74 -6.34
N ILE A 403 13.58 9.55 -5.74
CA ILE A 403 13.64 9.40 -4.28
C ILE A 403 15.08 9.56 -3.77
N LEU A 404 16.06 8.98 -4.47
CA LEU A 404 17.48 9.18 -4.16
C LEU A 404 17.90 10.63 -4.39
N ASP A 405 17.55 11.21 -5.56
CA ASP A 405 17.93 12.57 -5.95
C ASP A 405 17.37 13.66 -5.03
N THR A 406 16.24 13.41 -4.36
CA THR A 406 15.61 14.33 -3.40
C THR A 406 15.96 14.04 -1.94
N SER A 407 16.81 13.05 -1.66
CA SER A 407 17.22 12.68 -0.29
C SER A 407 18.59 13.29 0.06
N PRO A 408 18.67 14.42 0.80
CA PRO A 408 19.92 15.16 0.98
C PRO A 408 21.03 14.38 1.73
N ASN A 409 20.65 13.36 2.51
CA ASN A 409 21.57 12.51 3.25
C ASN A 409 22.04 11.28 2.45
N ILE A 410 21.64 11.12 1.18
CA ILE A 410 21.99 9.96 0.34
C ILE A 410 22.76 10.42 -0.90
N ASN A 411 24.05 10.08 -0.98
CA ASN A 411 24.88 10.29 -2.17
C ASN A 411 24.99 9.00 -2.97
N VAL A 412 24.54 9.01 -4.24
CA VAL A 412 24.70 7.88 -5.18
C VAL A 412 26.07 7.94 -5.89
N LEU A 413 26.70 6.78 -6.07
CA LEU A 413 27.89 6.58 -6.90
C LEU A 413 27.63 5.51 -7.96
N HIS A 414 27.93 5.83 -9.23
CA HIS A 414 27.83 4.88 -10.32
C HIS A 414 29.18 4.19 -10.56
N GLY A 415 29.24 2.89 -10.27
CA GLY A 415 30.45 2.07 -10.39
C GLY A 415 30.34 0.73 -9.66
N GLU A 416 31.30 -0.15 -9.87
CA GLU A 416 31.37 -1.44 -9.15
C GLU A 416 32.26 -1.34 -7.90
N ALA A 417 31.72 -1.79 -6.76
CA ALA A 417 32.39 -1.78 -5.47
C ALA A 417 33.16 -3.08 -5.20
N ARG A 418 34.34 -2.97 -4.61
CA ARG A 418 35.06 -4.08 -3.96
C ARG A 418 35.60 -3.65 -2.60
N PHE A 419 35.65 -4.57 -1.63
CA PHE A 419 36.29 -4.32 -0.34
C PHE A 419 37.81 -4.30 -0.48
N THR A 420 38.44 -3.32 0.19
CA THR A 420 39.90 -3.23 0.39
C THR A 420 40.29 -3.39 1.86
N GLY A 421 39.31 -3.46 2.76
CA GLY A 421 39.44 -3.80 4.17
C GLY A 421 38.08 -3.74 4.87
N SER A 422 38.03 -3.96 6.18
CA SER A 422 36.77 -4.01 6.95
C SER A 422 35.97 -2.70 7.00
N HIS A 423 36.60 -1.55 6.68
CA HIS A 423 35.97 -0.21 6.69
C HIS A 423 36.20 0.58 5.38
N SER A 424 36.59 -0.08 4.29
CA SER A 424 36.89 0.60 3.03
C SER A 424 36.49 -0.20 1.79
N LEU A 425 35.89 0.53 0.84
CA LEU A 425 35.60 0.09 -0.52
C LEU A 425 36.47 0.87 -1.51
N THR A 426 36.88 0.22 -2.59
CA THR A 426 37.26 0.91 -3.83
C THR A 426 36.15 0.71 -4.86
N ILE A 427 35.71 1.81 -5.46
CA ILE A 427 34.66 1.86 -6.46
C ILE A 427 35.30 2.14 -7.82
N THR A 428 35.22 1.21 -8.75
CA THR A 428 35.59 1.42 -10.16
C THR A 428 34.43 2.16 -10.84
N LEU A 429 34.61 3.44 -11.12
CA LEU A 429 33.52 4.33 -11.55
C LEU A 429 33.12 4.08 -13.01
N THR A 430 31.82 4.13 -13.30
CA THR A 430 31.28 3.97 -14.67
C THR A 430 31.75 5.10 -15.61
N ALA A 431 32.09 6.28 -15.07
CA ALA A 431 32.70 7.39 -15.79
C ALA A 431 34.23 7.24 -16.02
N GLY A 432 34.83 6.15 -15.53
CA GLY A 432 36.27 5.90 -15.54
C GLY A 432 36.98 6.32 -14.24
N GLY A 433 38.10 5.66 -13.95
CA GLY A 433 38.89 5.85 -12.73
C GLY A 433 38.34 5.10 -11.51
N GLU A 434 38.99 5.29 -10.37
CA GLU A 434 38.59 4.67 -9.09
C GLU A 434 38.38 5.71 -8.01
N ARG A 435 37.45 5.43 -7.08
CA ARG A 435 37.19 6.24 -5.88
C ARG A 435 37.18 5.35 -4.65
N THR A 436 37.98 5.69 -3.63
CA THR A 436 37.89 5.05 -2.32
C THR A 436 36.74 5.64 -1.51
N VAL A 437 36.01 4.79 -0.80
CA VAL A 437 34.93 5.15 0.13
C VAL A 437 35.23 4.48 1.47
N SER A 438 35.37 5.27 2.52
CA SER A 438 35.46 4.77 3.91
C SER A 438 34.10 4.83 4.58
N PHE A 439 33.76 3.83 5.39
CA PHE A 439 32.46 3.71 6.04
C PHE A 439 32.59 3.31 7.52
N ASP A 440 31.59 3.69 8.32
CA ASP A 440 31.45 3.23 9.70
C ASP A 440 30.58 1.97 9.79
N ARG A 441 29.64 1.80 8.85
CA ARG A 441 28.87 0.56 8.61
C ARG A 441 28.71 0.30 7.11
N CYS A 442 28.58 -0.96 6.70
CA CYS A 442 28.25 -1.30 5.31
C CYS A 442 27.11 -2.32 5.21
N LEU A 443 26.22 -2.13 4.25
CA LEU A 443 25.25 -3.14 3.80
C LEU A 443 25.61 -3.64 2.39
N ILE A 444 25.75 -4.96 2.26
CA ILE A 444 25.83 -5.64 0.97
C ILE A 444 24.40 -6.03 0.55
N ALA A 445 23.93 -5.48 -0.58
CA ALA A 445 22.57 -5.68 -1.10
C ALA A 445 22.59 -5.93 -2.63
N THR A 446 23.65 -6.60 -3.12
CA THR A 446 23.94 -6.80 -4.55
C THR A 446 23.00 -7.76 -5.26
N GLY A 447 22.13 -8.46 -4.53
CA GLY A 447 21.16 -9.41 -5.07
C GLY A 447 21.81 -10.63 -5.75
N ALA A 448 21.16 -11.13 -6.80
CA ALA A 448 21.57 -12.32 -7.53
C ALA A 448 21.34 -12.20 -9.05
N THR A 449 22.08 -12.99 -9.82
CA THR A 449 21.99 -13.12 -11.29
C THR A 449 21.43 -14.49 -11.67
N ALA A 450 20.87 -14.68 -12.87
CA ALA A 450 20.37 -15.98 -13.31
C ALA A 450 21.48 -17.05 -13.33
N ALA A 451 21.20 -18.24 -12.80
CA ALA A 451 22.17 -19.34 -12.72
C ALA A 451 22.11 -20.19 -13.99
N VAL A 452 23.20 -20.20 -14.77
CA VAL A 452 23.36 -20.99 -15.99
C VAL A 452 23.90 -22.39 -15.63
N PRO A 453 23.24 -23.49 -16.05
CA PRO A 453 23.70 -24.83 -15.74
C PRO A 453 24.87 -25.22 -16.65
N PRO A 454 25.82 -26.06 -16.19
CA PRO A 454 27.02 -26.45 -16.96
C PRO A 454 26.70 -27.51 -18.03
N ILE A 455 25.69 -27.28 -18.85
CA ILE A 455 25.28 -28.19 -19.94
C ILE A 455 26.24 -28.01 -21.13
N PRO A 456 26.88 -29.08 -21.64
CA PRO A 456 27.79 -29.00 -22.78
C PRO A 456 27.16 -28.27 -23.98
N GLY A 457 27.87 -27.27 -24.49
CA GLY A 457 27.46 -26.44 -25.64
C GLY A 457 26.54 -25.25 -25.32
N LEU A 458 25.81 -25.26 -24.19
CA LEU A 458 24.84 -24.20 -23.87
C LEU A 458 25.45 -22.80 -23.80
N LYS A 459 26.61 -22.67 -23.15
CA LYS A 459 27.23 -21.38 -22.80
C LYS A 459 27.39 -20.42 -23.98
N ASP A 460 27.72 -20.97 -25.16
CA ASP A 460 28.11 -20.21 -26.34
C ASP A 460 26.96 -20.10 -27.37
N THR A 461 25.72 -20.36 -26.95
CA THR A 461 24.49 -20.21 -27.74
C THR A 461 23.70 -18.95 -27.34
N PRO A 462 22.80 -18.41 -28.19
CA PRO A 462 22.00 -17.23 -27.87
C PRO A 462 20.79 -17.55 -26.97
N TYR A 463 20.99 -18.33 -25.91
CA TYR A 463 19.93 -18.65 -24.95
C TYR A 463 19.47 -17.40 -24.19
N TRP A 464 18.24 -17.42 -23.69
CA TRP A 464 17.68 -16.36 -22.85
C TRP A 464 17.73 -16.78 -21.38
N THR A 465 17.99 -15.82 -20.50
CA THR A 465 17.54 -15.88 -19.11
C THR A 465 16.17 -15.21 -19.01
N SER A 466 15.65 -15.01 -17.80
CA SER A 466 14.44 -14.18 -17.60
C SER A 466 14.59 -12.75 -18.13
N THR A 467 15.81 -12.20 -18.12
CA THR A 467 16.09 -10.82 -18.56
C THR A 467 15.79 -10.66 -20.05
N GLU A 468 16.44 -11.46 -20.89
CA GLU A 468 16.35 -11.39 -22.35
C GLU A 468 14.93 -11.73 -22.82
N ALA A 469 14.31 -12.73 -22.18
CA ALA A 469 12.93 -13.13 -22.47
C ALA A 469 11.91 -12.00 -22.18
N LEU A 470 12.12 -11.22 -21.12
CA LEU A 470 11.22 -10.11 -20.77
C LEU A 470 11.38 -8.88 -21.67
N VAL A 471 12.56 -8.69 -22.30
CA VAL A 471 12.84 -7.51 -23.16
C VAL A 471 12.85 -7.83 -24.67
N ASN A 472 12.68 -9.08 -25.07
CA ASN A 472 12.60 -9.42 -26.50
C ASN A 472 11.30 -8.90 -27.15
N ASP A 473 11.39 -8.37 -28.37
CA ASP A 473 10.30 -7.74 -29.12
C ASP A 473 9.52 -8.70 -30.03
N ALA A 474 9.93 -9.96 -30.14
CA ALA A 474 9.24 -11.02 -30.85
C ALA A 474 8.60 -12.05 -29.89
N ILE A 475 7.73 -12.90 -30.45
CA ILE A 475 7.27 -14.14 -29.83
C ILE A 475 7.84 -15.28 -30.68
N PRO A 476 8.67 -16.20 -30.14
CA PRO A 476 9.21 -17.32 -30.89
C PRO A 476 8.10 -18.34 -31.20
N GLU A 477 8.13 -18.95 -32.39
CA GLU A 477 7.17 -19.99 -32.80
C GLU A 477 7.20 -21.19 -31.84
N ARG A 478 8.40 -21.68 -31.48
CA ARG A 478 8.60 -22.70 -30.44
C ARG A 478 9.63 -22.25 -29.41
N LEU A 479 9.30 -22.41 -28.13
CA LEU A 479 10.15 -22.07 -26.99
C LEU A 479 10.42 -23.31 -26.14
N ALA A 480 11.69 -23.70 -26.02
CA ALA A 480 12.13 -24.66 -25.01
C ALA A 480 12.43 -23.93 -23.69
N VAL A 481 12.04 -24.50 -22.55
CA VAL A 481 12.29 -23.94 -21.21
C VAL A 481 12.99 -24.96 -20.34
N ILE A 482 14.23 -24.69 -19.90
CA ILE A 482 14.95 -25.53 -18.93
C ILE A 482 14.74 -24.94 -17.53
N GLY A 483 13.95 -25.62 -16.70
CA GLY A 483 13.58 -25.21 -15.36
C GLY A 483 12.12 -25.53 -15.02
N SER A 484 11.82 -25.75 -13.73
CA SER A 484 10.48 -26.19 -13.29
C SER A 484 9.97 -25.48 -12.02
N SER A 485 10.45 -24.25 -11.79
CA SER A 485 10.07 -23.39 -10.66
C SER A 485 9.62 -21.99 -11.14
N VAL A 486 9.14 -21.14 -10.22
CA VAL A 486 8.48 -19.83 -10.40
C VAL A 486 8.77 -19.14 -11.75
N VAL A 487 10.03 -18.76 -12.00
CA VAL A 487 10.46 -18.00 -13.19
C VAL A 487 10.24 -18.77 -14.50
N ALA A 488 10.49 -20.08 -14.49
CA ALA A 488 10.28 -20.94 -15.66
C ALA A 488 8.79 -21.03 -16.01
N LEU A 489 7.93 -21.19 -15.00
CA LEU A 489 6.50 -21.45 -15.19
C LEU A 489 5.72 -20.18 -15.52
N GLU A 490 6.00 -19.06 -14.84
CA GLU A 490 5.43 -17.76 -15.18
C GLU A 490 5.70 -17.36 -16.64
N LEU A 491 6.94 -17.54 -17.09
CA LEU A 491 7.33 -17.19 -18.46
C LEU A 491 6.82 -18.23 -19.48
N ALA A 492 6.87 -19.52 -19.18
CA ALA A 492 6.33 -20.57 -20.06
C ALA A 492 4.85 -20.31 -20.40
N GLN A 493 4.01 -20.06 -19.39
CA GLN A 493 2.58 -19.80 -19.64
C GLN A 493 2.34 -18.44 -20.29
N ALA A 494 3.15 -17.42 -19.97
CA ALA A 494 3.05 -16.12 -20.63
C ALA A 494 3.39 -16.18 -22.13
N PHE A 495 4.45 -16.90 -22.53
CA PHE A 495 4.79 -17.09 -23.94
C PHE A 495 3.78 -17.98 -24.67
N ALA A 496 3.30 -19.06 -24.04
CA ALA A 496 2.29 -19.95 -24.62
C ALA A 496 1.01 -19.19 -25.00
N ARG A 497 0.48 -18.42 -24.05
CA ARG A 497 -0.72 -17.57 -24.22
C ARG A 497 -0.53 -16.36 -25.14
N LEU A 498 0.70 -16.08 -25.59
CA LEU A 498 1.02 -15.08 -26.61
C LEU A 498 1.35 -15.68 -27.97
N GLY A 499 1.30 -17.00 -28.12
CA GLY A 499 1.38 -17.71 -29.41
C GLY A 499 2.54 -18.68 -29.58
N SER A 500 3.43 -18.84 -28.59
CA SER A 500 4.50 -19.85 -28.67
C SER A 500 3.98 -21.27 -28.41
N HIS A 501 4.48 -22.25 -29.15
CA HIS A 501 4.45 -23.65 -28.70
C HIS A 501 5.54 -23.84 -27.65
N VAL A 502 5.18 -24.20 -26.42
CA VAL A 502 6.12 -24.22 -25.29
C VAL A 502 6.32 -25.65 -24.77
N THR A 503 7.60 -26.05 -24.66
CA THR A 503 8.03 -27.32 -24.05
C THR A 503 8.89 -27.04 -22.82
N VAL A 504 8.43 -27.48 -21.64
CA VAL A 504 9.11 -27.32 -20.35
C VAL A 504 9.86 -28.60 -19.99
N LEU A 505 11.18 -28.50 -19.82
CA LEU A 505 12.07 -29.57 -19.38
C LEU A 505 12.23 -29.47 -17.85
N ALA A 506 11.50 -30.32 -17.14
CA ALA A 506 11.56 -30.42 -15.68
C ALA A 506 12.43 -31.60 -15.27
N ARG A 507 13.55 -31.34 -14.58
CA ARG A 507 14.48 -32.40 -14.11
C ARG A 507 13.84 -33.37 -13.11
N HIS A 508 12.74 -32.95 -12.48
CA HIS A 508 11.88 -33.72 -11.58
C HIS A 508 10.41 -33.48 -12.02
N THR A 509 9.52 -33.17 -11.10
CA THR A 509 8.18 -32.61 -11.36
C THR A 509 8.22 -31.07 -11.43
N LEU A 510 7.08 -30.43 -11.71
CA LEU A 510 6.89 -29.00 -11.48
C LEU A 510 6.81 -28.68 -9.98
N LEU A 511 7.39 -27.53 -9.58
CA LEU A 511 7.37 -27.01 -8.20
C LEU A 511 7.85 -28.02 -7.13
N TYR A 512 8.80 -28.90 -7.49
CA TYR A 512 9.31 -30.04 -6.69
C TYR A 512 9.74 -29.76 -5.23
N GLN A 513 9.93 -28.51 -4.82
CA GLN A 513 10.26 -28.15 -3.43
C GLN A 513 9.03 -27.85 -2.55
N GLU A 514 7.88 -27.62 -3.19
CA GLU A 514 6.58 -27.42 -2.54
C GLU A 514 5.88 -28.77 -2.28
N ASP A 515 4.62 -28.71 -1.87
CA ASP A 515 3.76 -29.90 -1.78
C ASP A 515 3.45 -30.48 -3.18
N PRO A 516 3.51 -31.82 -3.38
CA PRO A 516 3.27 -32.46 -4.69
C PRO A 516 1.95 -32.08 -5.36
N ALA A 517 0.86 -31.89 -4.60
CA ALA A 517 -0.45 -31.60 -5.18
C ALA A 517 -0.49 -30.24 -5.91
N ILE A 518 0.41 -29.31 -5.56
CA ILE A 518 0.60 -28.05 -6.30
C ILE A 518 1.23 -28.33 -7.67
N GLY A 519 2.32 -29.11 -7.68
CA GLY A 519 3.03 -29.49 -8.91
C GLY A 519 2.13 -30.24 -9.89
N GLU A 520 1.36 -31.21 -9.39
CA GLU A 520 0.37 -31.97 -10.17
C GLU A 520 -0.70 -31.06 -10.80
N ALA A 521 -1.31 -30.17 -10.01
CA ALA A 521 -2.40 -29.31 -10.48
C ALA A 521 -1.93 -28.23 -11.48
N VAL A 522 -0.75 -27.63 -11.29
CA VAL A 522 -0.14 -26.73 -12.28
C VAL A 522 0.23 -27.48 -13.56
N THR A 523 0.75 -28.70 -13.45
CA THR A 523 1.07 -29.55 -14.61
C THR A 523 -0.19 -29.91 -15.41
N ALA A 524 -1.30 -30.22 -14.73
CA ALA A 524 -2.59 -30.48 -15.38
C ALA A 524 -3.13 -29.25 -16.11
N ALA A 525 -3.05 -28.05 -15.50
CA ALA A 525 -3.44 -26.81 -16.15
C ALA A 525 -2.58 -26.48 -17.37
N PHE A 526 -1.25 -26.63 -17.27
CA PHE A 526 -0.32 -26.40 -18.38
C PHE A 526 -0.62 -27.33 -19.57
N ARG A 527 -0.80 -28.64 -19.30
CA ARG A 527 -1.15 -29.62 -20.34
C ARG A 527 -2.53 -29.34 -20.97
N ALA A 528 -3.49 -28.81 -20.20
CA ALA A 528 -4.80 -28.40 -20.72
C ALA A 528 -4.73 -27.15 -21.63
N GLU A 529 -3.74 -26.27 -21.43
CA GLU A 529 -3.47 -25.10 -22.29
C GLU A 529 -2.52 -25.41 -23.46
N GLY A 530 -2.17 -26.68 -23.67
CA GLY A 530 -1.30 -27.12 -24.77
C GLY A 530 0.20 -26.90 -24.52
N ILE A 531 0.61 -26.60 -23.29
CA ILE A 531 2.02 -26.55 -22.89
C ILE A 531 2.51 -27.98 -22.66
N GLU A 532 3.56 -28.37 -23.37
CA GLU A 532 4.21 -29.66 -23.16
C GLU A 532 5.07 -29.59 -21.90
N VAL A 533 4.88 -30.54 -20.97
CA VAL A 533 5.64 -30.64 -19.73
C VAL A 533 6.31 -31.99 -19.68
N LEU A 534 7.62 -32.00 -19.93
CA LEU A 534 8.49 -33.17 -19.91
C LEU A 534 9.11 -33.29 -18.51
N GLU A 535 8.56 -34.19 -17.71
CA GLU A 535 9.01 -34.46 -16.34
C GLU A 535 10.15 -35.48 -16.32
N GLN A 536 10.97 -35.49 -15.25
CA GLN A 536 12.20 -36.29 -15.16
C GLN A 536 13.11 -36.15 -16.40
N THR A 537 13.17 -34.94 -16.96
CA THR A 537 13.80 -34.63 -18.24
C THR A 537 14.92 -33.61 -18.06
N GLN A 538 16.10 -33.92 -18.59
CA GLN A 538 17.29 -33.08 -18.52
C GLN A 538 17.95 -33.01 -19.90
N ALA A 539 18.39 -31.81 -20.28
CA ALA A 539 19.20 -31.61 -21.47
C ALA A 539 20.66 -32.02 -21.17
N THR A 540 21.20 -32.95 -21.97
CA THR A 540 22.57 -33.46 -21.87
C THR A 540 23.53 -32.73 -22.80
N HIS A 541 23.01 -32.12 -23.87
CA HIS A 541 23.76 -31.27 -24.80
C HIS A 541 22.81 -30.23 -25.41
N VAL A 542 23.34 -29.04 -25.70
CA VAL A 542 22.64 -27.98 -26.44
C VAL A 542 23.54 -27.50 -27.55
N SER A 543 23.01 -27.40 -28.77
CA SER A 543 23.64 -26.70 -29.89
C SER A 543 22.65 -25.73 -30.55
N HIS A 544 23.18 -24.80 -31.33
CA HIS A 544 22.39 -23.81 -32.07
C HIS A 544 22.95 -23.68 -33.49
N ALA A 545 22.13 -24.00 -34.48
CA ALA A 545 22.48 -24.02 -35.90
C ALA A 545 21.29 -23.53 -36.74
N ASP A 546 21.55 -22.89 -37.88
CA ASP A 546 20.52 -22.38 -38.81
C ASP A 546 19.40 -21.52 -38.16
N GLY A 547 19.72 -20.84 -37.06
CA GLY A 547 18.74 -20.04 -36.29
C GLY A 547 17.75 -20.88 -35.48
N LYS A 548 18.10 -22.11 -35.13
CA LYS A 548 17.30 -23.06 -34.36
C LYS A 548 18.13 -23.66 -33.22
N PHE A 549 17.50 -23.88 -32.07
CA PHE A 549 18.07 -24.67 -30.99
C PHE A 549 17.83 -26.16 -31.23
N VAL A 550 18.86 -26.97 -30.96
CA VAL A 550 18.78 -28.43 -30.89
C VAL A 550 19.20 -28.84 -29.48
N VAL A 551 18.25 -29.40 -28.72
CA VAL A 551 18.42 -29.77 -27.32
C VAL A 551 18.33 -31.29 -27.21
N THR A 552 19.46 -31.95 -26.94
CA THR A 552 19.51 -33.39 -26.71
C THR A 552 19.11 -33.68 -25.27
N THR A 553 18.12 -34.55 -25.06
CA THR A 553 17.61 -34.93 -23.74
C THR A 553 17.62 -36.44 -23.55
N ASN A 554 17.39 -36.89 -22.31
CA ASN A 554 17.14 -38.31 -22.01
C ASN A 554 15.84 -38.89 -22.59
N HIS A 555 14.98 -38.07 -23.22
CA HIS A 555 13.78 -38.51 -23.94
C HIS A 555 13.85 -38.24 -25.46
N GLY A 556 15.03 -37.84 -25.99
CA GLY A 556 15.25 -37.58 -27.41
C GLY A 556 15.64 -36.13 -27.73
N GLU A 557 15.55 -35.77 -29.00
CA GLU A 557 15.93 -34.44 -29.51
C GLU A 557 14.74 -33.49 -29.58
N LEU A 558 14.81 -32.35 -28.88
CA LEU A 558 13.86 -31.25 -28.99
C LEU A 558 14.43 -30.15 -29.89
N ARG A 559 13.59 -29.59 -30.77
CA ARG A 559 13.95 -28.43 -31.61
C ARG A 559 13.05 -27.24 -31.32
N ALA A 560 13.66 -26.11 -30.99
CA ALA A 560 12.98 -24.86 -30.70
C ALA A 560 13.57 -23.70 -31.52
N ASP A 561 12.83 -22.59 -31.59
CA ASP A 561 13.29 -21.33 -32.19
C ASP A 561 14.03 -20.49 -31.15
N GLN A 562 13.70 -20.67 -29.86
CA GLN A 562 14.42 -20.08 -28.75
C GLN A 562 14.50 -21.02 -27.55
N LEU A 563 15.51 -20.83 -26.71
CA LEU A 563 15.73 -21.51 -25.44
C LEU A 563 15.71 -20.51 -24.27
N LEU A 564 14.90 -20.78 -23.24
CA LEU A 564 14.91 -20.08 -21.96
C LEU A 564 15.55 -20.96 -20.88
N VAL A 565 16.51 -20.40 -20.15
CA VAL A 565 17.20 -21.02 -19.02
C VAL A 565 16.75 -20.35 -17.72
N ALA A 566 16.03 -21.11 -16.89
CA ALA A 566 15.39 -20.64 -15.65
C ALA A 566 15.67 -21.58 -14.47
N THR A 567 16.93 -22.01 -14.35
CA THR A 567 17.41 -23.04 -13.40
C THR A 567 17.76 -22.54 -11.99
N GLY A 568 17.51 -21.27 -11.68
CA GLY A 568 17.78 -20.66 -10.38
C GLY A 568 18.51 -19.32 -10.50
N ARG A 569 19.02 -18.81 -9.38
CA ARG A 569 19.76 -17.54 -9.28
C ARG A 569 20.97 -17.69 -8.36
N ALA A 570 22.11 -17.14 -8.76
CA ALA A 570 23.38 -17.17 -8.02
C ALA A 570 23.68 -15.80 -7.37
N PRO A 571 24.10 -15.76 -6.08
CA PRO A 571 24.46 -14.52 -5.38
C PRO A 571 25.52 -13.68 -6.08
N ASN A 572 25.36 -12.36 -6.07
CA ASN A 572 26.31 -11.41 -6.66
C ASN A 572 27.44 -11.04 -5.68
N THR A 573 28.27 -12.03 -5.33
CA THR A 573 29.35 -11.88 -4.33
C THR A 573 30.76 -11.90 -4.93
N GLY A 574 30.94 -12.51 -6.11
CA GLY A 574 32.27 -12.79 -6.69
C GLY A 574 33.17 -11.58 -6.96
N SER A 575 32.63 -10.44 -7.39
CA SER A 575 33.41 -9.22 -7.66
C SER A 575 33.73 -8.38 -6.41
N LEU A 576 33.11 -8.70 -5.26
CA LEU A 576 33.14 -7.84 -4.07
C LEU A 576 34.41 -7.95 -3.22
N ASN A 577 35.21 -9.02 -3.35
CA ASN A 577 36.32 -9.33 -2.43
C ASN A 577 35.88 -9.43 -0.94
N VAL A 578 34.70 -10.00 -0.66
CA VAL A 578 34.13 -10.14 0.70
C VAL A 578 35.08 -10.79 1.73
N ALA A 579 35.90 -11.74 1.30
CA ALA A 579 36.91 -12.38 2.16
C ALA A 579 37.94 -11.37 2.71
N GLY A 580 38.32 -10.36 1.93
CA GLY A 580 39.21 -9.26 2.36
C GLY A 580 38.60 -8.33 3.41
N ALA A 581 37.31 -8.45 3.71
CA ALA A 581 36.60 -7.76 4.79
C ALA A 581 36.19 -8.68 5.94
N GLY A 582 36.57 -9.96 5.92
CA GLY A 582 36.19 -10.95 6.95
C GLY A 582 34.75 -11.47 6.84
N VAL A 583 34.08 -11.25 5.71
CA VAL A 583 32.70 -11.69 5.46
C VAL A 583 32.68 -13.12 4.90
N GLN A 584 32.02 -14.04 5.60
CA GLN A 584 31.88 -15.45 5.23
C GLN A 584 30.78 -15.69 4.19
N LEU A 585 31.03 -16.65 3.30
CA LEU A 585 30.07 -17.17 2.33
C LEU A 585 29.73 -18.65 2.64
N ASP A 586 28.54 -19.08 2.24
CA ASP A 586 28.16 -20.50 2.22
C ASP A 586 28.69 -21.24 0.97
N GLU A 587 28.44 -22.54 0.88
CA GLU A 587 28.82 -23.41 -0.25
C GLU A 587 28.24 -22.98 -1.61
N ARG A 588 27.24 -22.09 -1.61
CA ARG A 588 26.56 -21.55 -2.81
C ARG A 588 27.04 -20.14 -3.15
N GLY A 589 28.00 -19.60 -2.38
CA GLY A 589 28.51 -18.24 -2.52
C GLY A 589 27.59 -17.16 -1.94
N ALA A 590 26.57 -17.52 -1.15
CA ALA A 590 25.69 -16.58 -0.48
C ALA A 590 26.29 -16.08 0.83
N ILE A 591 26.08 -14.81 1.19
CA ILE A 591 26.59 -14.25 2.45
C ILE A 591 25.82 -14.84 3.63
N VAL A 592 26.56 -15.36 4.60
CA VAL A 592 26.01 -15.89 5.86
C VAL A 592 25.66 -14.73 6.78
N ILE A 593 24.45 -14.75 7.35
CA ILE A 593 23.94 -13.71 8.25
C ILE A 593 23.17 -14.27 9.46
N ASP A 594 23.09 -13.48 10.53
CA ASP A 594 22.15 -13.69 11.63
C ASP A 594 20.73 -13.19 11.30
N GLY A 595 19.77 -13.42 12.21
CA GLY A 595 18.40 -12.91 12.07
C GLY A 595 18.25 -11.38 12.13
N GLY A 596 19.33 -10.66 12.45
CA GLY A 596 19.48 -9.21 12.40
C GLY A 596 20.28 -8.71 11.18
N MET A 597 20.52 -9.57 10.18
CA MET A 597 21.25 -9.29 8.94
C MET A 597 22.76 -8.99 9.12
N ARG A 598 23.33 -9.29 10.28
CA ARG A 598 24.76 -9.14 10.59
C ARG A 598 25.56 -10.26 9.93
N THR A 599 26.68 -9.92 9.29
CA THR A 599 27.63 -10.93 8.77
C THR A 599 28.60 -11.40 9.86
N SER A 600 29.58 -12.23 9.50
CA SER A 600 30.73 -12.56 10.36
C SER A 600 31.65 -11.36 10.67
N ALA A 601 31.52 -10.23 9.96
CA ALA A 601 32.20 -8.98 10.27
C ALA A 601 31.21 -8.01 10.97
N PRO A 602 31.54 -7.47 12.16
CA PRO A 602 30.55 -6.83 13.05
C PRO A 602 29.93 -5.54 12.48
N ASP A 603 30.67 -4.82 11.64
CA ASP A 603 30.26 -3.55 11.04
C ASP A 603 29.68 -3.73 9.61
N ILE A 604 29.57 -4.97 9.13
CA ILE A 604 29.09 -5.31 7.79
C ILE A 604 27.85 -6.21 7.88
N TYR A 605 26.81 -5.81 7.15
CA TYR A 605 25.50 -6.43 7.08
C TYR A 605 25.26 -6.92 5.64
N ALA A 606 24.33 -7.86 5.45
CA ALA A 606 23.86 -8.27 4.12
C ALA A 606 22.35 -8.54 4.09
N ALA A 607 21.69 -8.29 2.95
CA ALA A 607 20.24 -8.46 2.83
C ALA A 607 19.76 -8.82 1.40
N GLY A 608 18.64 -9.56 1.32
CA GLY A 608 18.06 -10.00 0.04
C GLY A 608 18.89 -11.06 -0.68
N ASP A 609 18.70 -11.24 -1.98
CA ASP A 609 19.17 -12.39 -2.77
C ASP A 609 20.70 -12.65 -2.78
N CYS A 610 21.52 -11.75 -2.23
CA CYS A 610 22.96 -12.00 -2.01
C CYS A 610 23.24 -12.87 -0.76
N THR A 611 22.22 -13.13 0.06
CA THR A 611 22.24 -13.95 1.27
C THR A 611 21.49 -15.27 1.08
N ASN A 612 21.45 -16.11 2.11
CA ASN A 612 20.65 -17.34 2.14
C ASN A 612 19.14 -17.12 2.37
N GLN A 613 18.65 -15.86 2.40
CA GLN A 613 17.23 -15.53 2.58
C GLN A 613 16.37 -15.90 1.36
N PRO A 614 15.05 -16.12 1.54
CA PRO A 614 14.10 -16.28 0.43
C PRO A 614 14.13 -15.08 -0.53
N GLN A 615 14.28 -15.35 -1.82
CA GLN A 615 14.53 -14.36 -2.87
C GLN A 615 13.25 -13.64 -3.34
N PHE A 616 12.63 -12.89 -2.42
CA PHE A 616 11.43 -12.08 -2.69
C PHE A 616 11.66 -10.62 -2.32
N VAL A 617 11.12 -9.69 -3.11
CA VAL A 617 11.34 -8.24 -2.91
C VAL A 617 10.87 -7.73 -1.55
N TYR A 618 9.77 -8.25 -1.01
CA TYR A 618 9.28 -7.89 0.32
C TYR A 618 10.18 -8.42 1.45
N VAL A 619 10.78 -9.61 1.29
CA VAL A 619 11.81 -10.12 2.21
C VAL A 619 13.06 -9.25 2.14
N ALA A 620 13.55 -8.97 0.93
CA ALA A 620 14.71 -8.12 0.71
C ALA A 620 14.53 -6.71 1.33
N ALA A 621 13.38 -6.07 1.11
CA ALA A 621 13.07 -4.78 1.72
C ALA A 621 12.96 -4.86 3.26
N ALA A 622 12.22 -5.85 3.79
CA ALA A 622 12.05 -6.05 5.23
C ALA A 622 13.36 -6.37 5.96
N ALA A 623 14.29 -7.05 5.28
CA ALA A 623 15.67 -7.28 5.71
C ALA A 623 16.49 -5.99 5.67
N GLY A 624 16.42 -5.23 4.57
CA GLY A 624 17.12 -3.95 4.40
C GLY A 624 16.77 -2.92 5.48
N THR A 625 15.48 -2.70 5.76
CA THR A 625 15.02 -1.79 6.83
C THR A 625 15.59 -2.19 8.20
N ARG A 626 15.60 -3.49 8.51
CA ARG A 626 16.12 -4.03 9.79
C ARG A 626 17.64 -3.95 9.89
N ALA A 627 18.35 -4.25 8.80
CA ALA A 627 19.78 -4.06 8.71
C ALA A 627 20.17 -2.60 8.95
N ALA A 628 19.42 -1.64 8.39
CA ALA A 628 19.64 -0.22 8.66
C ALA A 628 19.41 0.17 10.13
N ILE A 629 18.31 -0.28 10.75
CA ILE A 629 18.05 -0.06 12.18
C ILE A 629 19.20 -0.60 13.04
N ASN A 630 19.71 -1.80 12.72
CA ASN A 630 20.82 -2.42 13.45
C ASN A 630 22.17 -1.73 13.20
N MET A 631 22.43 -1.27 11.96
CA MET A 631 23.60 -0.42 11.65
C MET A 631 23.59 0.88 12.45
N THR A 632 22.41 1.49 12.66
CA THR A 632 22.21 2.71 13.45
C THR A 632 21.95 2.46 14.95
N GLY A 633 22.32 1.29 15.48
CA GLY A 633 22.36 1.05 16.94
C GLY A 633 21.12 0.40 17.58
N GLY A 634 20.12 -0.04 16.80
CA GLY A 634 19.04 -0.89 17.31
C GLY A 634 19.41 -2.38 17.36
N ASP A 635 18.52 -3.21 17.92
CA ASP A 635 18.53 -4.67 17.71
C ASP A 635 17.12 -5.16 17.35
N VAL A 636 16.88 -5.36 16.05
CA VAL A 636 15.64 -5.91 15.49
C VAL A 636 15.92 -7.12 14.62
N ARG A 637 15.02 -8.10 14.66
CA ARG A 637 15.13 -9.36 13.91
C ARG A 637 14.05 -9.49 12.84
N LEU A 638 14.35 -10.24 11.78
CA LEU A 638 13.40 -10.60 10.73
C LEU A 638 12.72 -11.93 11.08
N ASN A 639 11.39 -11.90 11.21
CA ASN A 639 10.56 -13.11 11.29
C ASN A 639 10.05 -13.45 9.88
N LEU A 640 10.12 -14.73 9.49
CA LEU A 640 9.63 -15.25 8.21
C LEU A 640 8.64 -16.42 8.38
N ASP A 641 8.20 -16.74 9.60
CA ASP A 641 7.33 -17.89 9.90
C ASP A 641 5.96 -17.76 9.21
N THR A 642 5.54 -16.52 8.98
CA THR A 642 4.29 -16.14 8.29
C THR A 642 4.54 -15.56 6.89
N MET A 643 5.72 -15.80 6.30
CA MET A 643 6.06 -15.33 4.96
C MET A 643 5.17 -16.00 3.89
N PRO A 644 4.44 -15.22 3.09
CA PRO A 644 3.68 -15.74 1.96
C PRO A 644 4.60 -15.97 0.75
N THR A 645 4.19 -16.85 -0.16
CA THR A 645 4.71 -16.90 -1.53
C THR A 645 3.55 -16.88 -2.53
N VAL A 646 3.80 -16.38 -3.75
CA VAL A 646 2.83 -16.39 -4.85
C VAL A 646 3.55 -16.65 -6.18
N VAL A 647 3.05 -17.60 -6.97
CA VAL A 647 3.47 -17.84 -8.36
C VAL A 647 2.34 -17.40 -9.28
N PHE A 648 2.64 -16.51 -10.23
CA PHE A 648 1.64 -15.86 -11.07
C PHE A 648 1.37 -16.64 -12.36
N THR A 649 1.26 -17.97 -12.25
CA THR A 649 0.59 -18.83 -13.24
C THR A 649 -0.92 -18.63 -13.18
N GLU A 650 -1.67 -19.32 -14.03
CA GLU A 650 -3.13 -19.43 -13.94
C GLU A 650 -3.50 -20.93 -14.07
N PRO A 651 -4.10 -21.56 -13.03
CA PRO A 651 -4.36 -21.02 -11.70
C PRO A 651 -3.09 -20.57 -10.99
N GLN A 652 -3.24 -19.60 -10.08
CA GLN A 652 -2.16 -19.07 -9.27
C GLN A 652 -1.81 -20.06 -8.15
N VAL A 653 -0.54 -20.12 -7.76
CA VAL A 653 -0.11 -20.86 -6.57
C VAL A 653 0.15 -19.87 -5.45
N ALA A 654 -0.28 -20.20 -4.24
CA ALA A 654 0.09 -19.44 -3.05
C ALA A 654 0.31 -20.37 -1.85
N THR A 655 1.41 -20.15 -1.13
CA THR A 655 1.77 -20.90 0.09
C THR A 655 2.12 -19.94 1.22
N VAL A 656 1.98 -20.38 2.47
CA VAL A 656 2.37 -19.62 3.66
C VAL A 656 2.63 -20.58 4.83
N GLY A 657 3.72 -20.37 5.57
CA GLY A 657 4.12 -21.25 6.68
C GLY A 657 4.49 -22.67 6.21
N TYR A 658 4.20 -23.68 7.03
CA TYR A 658 4.61 -25.07 6.81
C TYR A 658 3.65 -25.87 5.91
N SER A 659 4.21 -26.56 4.91
CA SER A 659 3.60 -27.78 4.35
C SER A 659 3.75 -28.98 5.29
N GLU A 660 2.95 -30.02 5.09
CA GLU A 660 2.98 -31.25 5.91
C GLU A 660 4.37 -31.87 5.98
N ALA A 661 5.04 -32.04 4.84
CA ALA A 661 6.40 -32.58 4.79
C ALA A 661 7.44 -31.68 5.49
N GLN A 662 7.22 -30.36 5.58
CA GLN A 662 8.10 -29.47 6.36
C GLN A 662 7.81 -29.60 7.87
N ALA A 663 6.55 -29.66 8.28
CA ALA A 663 6.14 -29.80 9.67
C ALA A 663 6.56 -31.14 10.29
N HIS A 664 6.39 -32.25 9.57
CA HIS A 664 6.87 -33.57 10.02
C HIS A 664 8.42 -33.60 10.16
N ARG A 665 9.17 -32.90 9.29
CA ARG A 665 10.62 -32.72 9.46
C ARG A 665 11.00 -31.83 10.65
N ALA A 666 10.09 -30.99 11.13
CA ALA A 666 10.24 -30.19 12.35
C ALA A 666 9.73 -30.89 13.63
N GLY A 667 9.26 -32.15 13.54
CA GLY A 667 8.72 -32.90 14.68
C GLY A 667 7.32 -32.42 15.13
N ILE A 668 6.58 -31.74 14.26
CA ILE A 668 5.23 -31.24 14.53
C ILE A 668 4.21 -32.28 14.02
N GLU A 669 3.34 -32.76 14.91
CA GLU A 669 2.17 -33.58 14.55
C GLU A 669 1.12 -32.75 13.77
N THR A 670 0.51 -33.32 12.73
CA THR A 670 -0.32 -32.55 11.78
C THR A 670 -1.71 -33.16 11.50
N ASP A 671 -2.59 -32.33 10.95
CA ASP A 671 -3.85 -32.76 10.32
C ASP A 671 -4.09 -31.86 9.09
N ASN A 672 -4.23 -32.46 7.90
CA ASN A 672 -4.40 -31.75 6.63
C ASN A 672 -5.86 -31.81 6.13
N ARG A 673 -6.31 -30.85 5.32
CA ARG A 673 -7.58 -30.93 4.58
C ARG A 673 -7.47 -30.24 3.21
N THR A 674 -7.49 -31.03 2.15
CA THR A 674 -7.52 -30.54 0.77
C THR A 674 -8.96 -30.33 0.31
N LEU A 675 -9.34 -29.09 0.00
CA LEU A 675 -10.64 -28.75 -0.59
C LEU A 675 -10.44 -28.42 -2.07
N THR A 676 -11.00 -29.24 -2.95
CA THR A 676 -10.94 -29.04 -4.40
C THR A 676 -11.82 -27.87 -4.86
N LEU A 677 -11.42 -27.18 -5.93
CA LEU A 677 -12.04 -25.90 -6.36
C LEU A 677 -13.47 -26.04 -6.93
N ASP A 678 -13.90 -27.25 -7.27
CA ASP A 678 -15.29 -27.57 -7.63
C ASP A 678 -16.24 -27.48 -6.42
N ASN A 679 -15.76 -27.79 -5.22
CA ASN A 679 -16.48 -27.60 -3.96
C ASN A 679 -16.55 -26.12 -3.51
N VAL A 680 -15.84 -25.22 -4.20
CA VAL A 680 -15.92 -23.77 -3.95
C VAL A 680 -16.96 -23.16 -4.90
N PRO A 681 -18.07 -22.58 -4.40
CA PRO A 681 -19.15 -22.07 -5.26
C PRO A 681 -18.68 -21.04 -6.30
N ARG A 682 -17.64 -20.25 -5.97
CA ARG A 682 -17.02 -19.28 -6.90
C ARG A 682 -16.21 -19.95 -8.02
N GLY A 683 -15.61 -21.12 -7.77
CA GLY A 683 -14.92 -21.92 -8.79
C GLY A 683 -15.92 -22.48 -9.80
N GLY A 684 -16.95 -23.18 -9.31
CA GLY A 684 -18.05 -23.67 -10.15
C GLY A 684 -18.75 -22.56 -10.96
N ALA A 685 -19.00 -21.39 -10.34
CA ALA A 685 -19.62 -20.25 -11.01
C ALA A 685 -18.74 -19.57 -12.09
N ARG A 686 -17.42 -19.78 -12.09
CA ARG A 686 -16.52 -19.36 -13.20
C ARG A 686 -16.55 -20.34 -14.39
N GLY A 687 -17.28 -21.44 -14.30
CA GLY A 687 -17.31 -22.50 -15.32
C GLY A 687 -16.11 -23.45 -15.30
N GLY A 688 -15.15 -23.24 -14.38
CA GLY A 688 -13.91 -24.01 -14.28
C GLY A 688 -14.10 -25.42 -13.71
N ARG A 689 -14.66 -26.34 -14.49
CA ARG A 689 -14.65 -27.78 -14.18
C ARG A 689 -13.40 -28.45 -14.74
N THR A 690 -12.29 -28.36 -14.00
CA THR A 690 -11.06 -29.14 -14.25
C THR A 690 -11.25 -30.61 -13.85
N HIS A 691 -12.01 -31.37 -14.65
CA HIS A 691 -12.25 -32.80 -14.46
C HIS A 691 -11.28 -33.62 -15.33
N PRO A 692 -10.39 -34.47 -14.76
CA PRO A 692 -9.37 -35.19 -15.56
C PRO A 692 -9.86 -36.37 -16.42
N ASP A 693 -11.10 -36.83 -16.26
CA ASP A 693 -11.71 -37.89 -17.10
C ASP A 693 -13.15 -37.51 -17.46
N GLY A 694 -13.51 -37.69 -18.74
CA GLY A 694 -14.75 -37.24 -19.35
C GLY A 694 -15.94 -38.18 -19.11
N ARG A 695 -16.19 -38.57 -17.86
CA ARG A 695 -17.28 -39.49 -17.49
C ARG A 695 -18.02 -39.04 -16.24
N ASP A 696 -19.33 -38.85 -16.36
CA ASP A 696 -20.23 -38.69 -15.22
C ASP A 696 -20.08 -39.87 -14.23
N ARG A 697 -19.92 -39.55 -12.94
CA ARG A 697 -20.09 -40.49 -11.82
C ARG A 697 -21.00 -39.86 -10.77
N ASP A 698 -22.03 -40.59 -10.34
CA ASP A 698 -23.01 -40.16 -9.32
C ASP A 698 -22.28 -39.89 -7.99
N PRO A 699 -22.39 -38.68 -7.39
CA PRO A 699 -21.63 -38.28 -6.20
C PRO A 699 -22.16 -38.91 -4.89
N ARG A 700 -22.64 -40.16 -4.94
CA ARG A 700 -23.22 -40.89 -3.79
C ARG A 700 -22.47 -42.19 -3.52
N LYS A 701 -21.18 -42.07 -3.21
CA LYS A 701 -20.34 -43.02 -2.44
C LYS A 701 -18.92 -42.47 -2.27
N ASP A 702 -18.69 -41.69 -1.21
CA ASP A 702 -17.74 -42.09 -0.16
C ASP A 702 -17.89 -41.17 1.05
N ASP A 703 -18.16 -41.77 2.21
CA ASP A 703 -18.31 -41.05 3.48
C ASP A 703 -17.92 -41.99 4.64
N ARG A 704 -16.68 -41.85 5.13
CA ARG A 704 -16.10 -42.68 6.20
C ARG A 704 -15.13 -41.88 7.07
N ALA A 705 -15.67 -41.06 7.96
CA ALA A 705 -14.89 -40.43 9.03
C ALA A 705 -14.44 -41.48 10.08
N GLY A 706 -13.15 -41.48 10.44
CA GLY A 706 -12.60 -42.30 11.51
C GLY A 706 -12.85 -41.74 12.92
N PRO A 707 -12.77 -42.57 13.98
CA PRO A 707 -13.03 -42.14 15.35
C PRO A 707 -11.89 -41.28 15.93
N ARG A 708 -12.26 -40.23 16.68
CA ARG A 708 -11.31 -39.32 17.35
C ARG A 708 -10.66 -39.96 18.58
N ARG A 709 -9.41 -39.59 18.86
CA ARG A 709 -8.71 -39.80 20.15
C ARG A 709 -8.46 -38.44 20.83
N PRO A 710 -8.31 -38.39 22.18
CA PRO A 710 -8.01 -37.15 22.90
C PRO A 710 -6.58 -36.65 22.62
N ALA A 711 -6.37 -35.33 22.75
CA ALA A 711 -5.13 -34.65 22.36
C ALA A 711 -4.14 -34.46 23.52
N VAL A 712 -2.88 -34.21 23.16
CA VAL A 712 -1.75 -33.83 24.06
C VAL A 712 -1.24 -32.45 23.59
N PRO A 713 -0.91 -31.50 24.49
CA PRO A 713 -0.60 -30.12 24.10
C PRO A 713 0.84 -29.92 23.57
N VAL A 714 0.97 -29.23 22.43
CA VAL A 714 2.21 -28.84 21.74
C VAL A 714 2.01 -27.42 21.11
N PRO A 715 3.04 -26.56 20.95
CA PRO A 715 2.85 -25.09 20.76
C PRO A 715 2.16 -24.58 19.48
N ASP A 716 1.70 -23.31 19.54
CA ASP A 716 0.74 -22.70 18.62
C ASP A 716 1.33 -21.74 17.56
N ASN A 717 2.19 -22.23 16.66
CA ASN A 717 2.93 -21.38 15.71
C ASN A 717 2.30 -21.23 14.31
N GLY A 718 1.12 -21.81 14.03
CA GLY A 718 0.59 -21.94 12.65
C GLY A 718 -0.43 -20.89 12.17
N ARG A 719 -1.32 -20.40 13.04
CA ARG A 719 -2.58 -19.73 12.62
C ARG A 719 -2.40 -18.32 12.05
N GLY A 720 -1.41 -17.56 12.51
CA GLY A 720 -1.16 -16.17 12.11
C GLY A 720 -0.71 -15.98 10.65
N ALA A 721 -0.38 -17.07 9.96
CA ALA A 721 0.02 -17.10 8.55
C ALA A 721 -1.19 -16.99 7.60
N GLN A 722 -2.26 -17.74 7.88
CA GLN A 722 -3.31 -18.03 6.90
C GLN A 722 -4.17 -16.81 6.52
N ALA A 723 -4.49 -15.93 7.47
CA ALA A 723 -5.33 -14.76 7.18
C ALA A 723 -4.59 -13.70 6.36
N ARG A 724 -3.30 -13.47 6.63
CA ARG A 724 -2.45 -12.57 5.80
C ARG A 724 -2.40 -13.06 4.35
N CYS A 725 -2.38 -14.39 4.17
CA CYS A 725 -2.48 -15.00 2.86
C CYS A 725 -3.86 -14.73 2.23
N ALA A 726 -4.98 -14.84 2.95
CA ALA A 726 -6.29 -14.50 2.41
C ALA A 726 -6.38 -13.03 1.96
N ASP A 727 -5.86 -12.08 2.76
CA ASP A 727 -5.89 -10.65 2.44
C ASP A 727 -4.99 -10.30 1.24
N LEU A 728 -3.82 -10.92 1.13
CA LEU A 728 -2.94 -10.82 -0.05
C LEU A 728 -3.54 -11.45 -1.32
N LEU A 729 -4.51 -12.36 -1.17
CA LEU A 729 -5.13 -13.11 -2.26
C LEU A 729 -6.51 -12.57 -2.68
N GLU A 730 -6.99 -11.42 -2.17
CA GLU A 730 -8.23 -10.79 -2.66
C GLU A 730 -8.20 -10.49 -4.18
N GLY A 731 -7.00 -10.25 -4.74
CA GLY A 731 -6.78 -10.07 -6.17
C GLY A 731 -6.60 -11.36 -6.98
N CYS A 732 -6.62 -12.53 -6.36
CA CYS A 732 -6.18 -13.78 -6.97
C CYS A 732 -7.38 -14.58 -7.52
N GLU A 733 -7.50 -14.62 -8.85
CA GLU A 733 -8.77 -14.97 -9.49
C GLU A 733 -9.16 -16.46 -9.34
N ALA A 734 -8.18 -17.36 -9.37
CA ALA A 734 -8.31 -18.77 -9.00
C ALA A 734 -6.97 -19.27 -8.43
N ALA A 735 -6.89 -19.46 -7.11
CA ALA A 735 -5.68 -19.91 -6.42
C ALA A 735 -5.78 -21.38 -5.99
N LEU A 736 -4.73 -22.16 -6.28
CA LEU A 736 -4.44 -23.44 -5.63
C LEU A 736 -3.86 -23.15 -4.25
N MET A 737 -4.76 -22.99 -3.26
CA MET A 737 -4.38 -22.81 -1.86
C MET A 737 -4.29 -24.17 -1.16
N LEU A 738 -3.07 -24.64 -0.89
CA LEU A 738 -2.86 -25.56 0.21
C LEU A 738 -2.66 -24.74 1.49
N ARG A 739 -3.49 -25.02 2.49
CA ARG A 739 -3.41 -24.35 3.79
C ARG A 739 -2.27 -24.96 4.59
N GLY A 740 -1.39 -24.10 5.14
CA GLY A 740 -0.50 -24.52 6.22
C GLY A 740 -1.30 -25.07 7.41
N ILE A 741 -0.70 -25.93 8.22
CA ILE A 741 -1.42 -26.77 9.19
C ILE A 741 -2.12 -25.94 10.29
N THR A 742 -3.37 -26.30 10.60
CA THR A 742 -4.08 -25.83 11.80
C THR A 742 -4.04 -26.88 12.90
N CYS A 743 -3.30 -26.64 13.97
CA CYS A 743 -3.29 -27.52 15.16
C CYS A 743 -4.61 -27.36 15.97
N GLY A 744 -5.70 -27.94 15.44
CA GLY A 744 -7.00 -28.11 16.10
C GLY A 744 -7.87 -26.84 16.22
N GLY A 745 -9.16 -26.96 15.88
CA GLY A 745 -10.19 -25.95 16.17
C GLY A 745 -10.54 -25.02 15.00
N THR A 746 -11.82 -25.03 14.61
CA THR A 746 -12.41 -24.11 13.63
C THR A 746 -12.98 -22.88 14.34
N THR A 747 -12.27 -21.75 14.26
CA THR A 747 -12.72 -20.44 14.76
C THR A 747 -12.11 -19.31 13.91
N MET A 748 -12.64 -18.09 14.03
CA MET A 748 -12.11 -16.89 13.37
C MET A 748 -10.65 -16.60 13.76
N ASN A 749 -9.94 -15.82 12.92
CA ASN A 749 -8.56 -15.43 13.21
C ASN A 749 -8.51 -14.30 14.25
N LEU A 750 -8.75 -14.70 15.49
CA LEU A 750 -8.61 -13.90 16.71
C LEU A 750 -7.33 -13.07 16.68
N ALA A 751 -6.17 -13.68 16.38
CA ALA A 751 -4.88 -12.98 16.40
C ALA A 751 -4.78 -11.79 15.41
N ARG A 752 -5.45 -11.85 14.25
CA ARG A 752 -5.55 -10.70 13.33
C ARG A 752 -6.46 -9.62 13.90
N HIS A 753 -7.63 -9.99 14.41
CA HIS A 753 -8.55 -9.04 15.04
C HIS A 753 -7.91 -8.38 16.27
N THR A 754 -7.19 -9.15 17.08
CA THR A 754 -6.34 -8.68 18.20
C THR A 754 -5.35 -7.64 17.73
N ALA A 755 -4.49 -7.95 16.75
CA ALA A 755 -3.45 -7.03 16.31
C ALA A 755 -4.03 -5.69 15.80
N GLU A 756 -5.12 -5.75 15.03
CA GLU A 756 -5.81 -4.56 14.50
C GLU A 756 -6.57 -3.78 15.60
N LEU A 757 -7.17 -4.48 16.56
CA LEU A 757 -7.82 -3.88 17.73
C LEU A 757 -6.81 -3.16 18.62
N VAL A 758 -5.70 -3.81 18.94
CA VAL A 758 -4.59 -3.23 19.73
C VAL A 758 -3.98 -2.03 19.01
N GLU A 759 -3.80 -2.11 17.68
CA GLU A 759 -3.31 -0.98 16.88
C GLU A 759 -4.29 0.19 16.86
N ARG A 760 -5.59 -0.04 16.61
CA ARG A 760 -6.62 1.01 16.62
C ARG A 760 -6.78 1.67 18.01
N LEU A 761 -6.78 0.89 19.09
CA LEU A 761 -6.84 1.41 20.46
C LEU A 761 -5.58 2.18 20.83
N ALA A 762 -4.39 1.73 20.40
CA ALA A 762 -3.15 2.50 20.59
C ALA A 762 -3.15 3.80 19.77
N MET A 763 -3.60 3.77 18.51
CA MET A 763 -3.67 4.94 17.62
C MET A 763 -4.67 6.01 18.11
N ALA A 764 -5.80 5.61 18.67
CA ALA A 764 -6.73 6.56 19.30
C ALA A 764 -6.10 7.34 20.47
N ASN A 765 -5.02 6.80 21.06
CA ASN A 765 -4.29 7.34 22.20
C ASN A 765 -2.93 7.98 21.81
N GLN A 766 -2.64 8.22 20.53
CA GLN A 766 -1.35 8.74 20.03
C GLN A 766 -1.11 10.25 20.20
N LEU A 767 -1.86 10.94 21.07
CA LEU A 767 -1.57 12.34 21.42
C LEU A 767 -0.28 12.45 22.25
N GLU A 768 0.50 13.53 22.08
CA GLU A 768 1.89 13.60 22.57
C GLU A 768 1.99 13.63 24.11
N GLY A 769 2.35 12.48 24.70
CA GLY A 769 2.38 12.24 26.15
C GLY A 769 1.06 11.73 26.75
N PHE A 770 0.02 11.50 25.94
CA PHE A 770 -1.27 11.00 26.44
C PHE A 770 -1.13 9.64 27.13
N ALA A 771 -0.21 8.78 26.69
CA ALA A 771 0.11 7.52 27.39
C ALA A 771 0.56 7.75 28.85
N ASP A 772 1.41 8.75 29.11
CA ASP A 772 1.83 9.13 30.47
C ASP A 772 0.63 9.58 31.30
N LEU A 773 -0.16 10.53 30.75
CA LEU A 773 -1.36 11.06 31.40
C LEU A 773 -2.37 9.96 31.74
N PHE A 774 -2.65 9.06 30.80
CA PHE A 774 -3.62 7.98 30.97
C PHE A 774 -3.17 6.98 32.04
N VAL A 775 -1.90 6.55 32.02
CA VAL A 775 -1.37 5.60 33.02
C VAL A 775 -1.32 6.22 34.42
N VAL A 776 -0.96 7.51 34.55
CA VAL A 776 -0.99 8.21 35.85
C VAL A 776 -2.42 8.45 36.31
N LEU A 777 -3.33 8.88 35.43
CA LEU A 777 -4.75 9.09 35.77
C LEU A 777 -5.42 7.81 36.28
N LEU A 778 -5.17 6.65 35.66
CA LEU A 778 -5.66 5.37 36.16
C LEU A 778 -5.12 5.02 37.55
N ARG A 779 -3.82 5.31 37.82
CA ARG A 779 -3.16 5.06 39.11
C ARG A 779 -3.59 6.03 40.23
N GLU A 780 -4.05 7.22 39.88
CA GLU A 780 -4.68 8.16 40.82
C GLU A 780 -6.15 7.78 41.08
N LEU A 781 -6.93 7.50 40.03
CA LEU A 781 -8.33 7.04 40.15
C LEU A 781 -8.45 5.71 40.93
N SER A 782 -7.48 4.80 40.81
CA SER A 782 -7.44 3.57 41.59
C SER A 782 -7.29 3.77 43.10
N LYS A 783 -7.04 5.01 43.56
CA LYS A 783 -7.05 5.38 44.99
C LYS A 783 -8.47 5.68 45.52
N GLY A 784 -9.49 5.66 44.66
CA GLY A 784 -10.90 5.79 45.07
C GLY A 784 -11.32 7.20 45.48
N ALA A 785 -10.70 8.23 44.90
CA ALA A 785 -11.03 9.64 45.11
C ALA A 785 -11.00 10.42 43.79
N PRO A 786 -11.76 11.53 43.64
CA PRO A 786 -11.66 12.42 42.49
C PRO A 786 -10.24 12.97 42.34
N VAL A 787 -9.75 13.08 41.11
CA VAL A 787 -8.37 13.48 40.80
C VAL A 787 -8.37 14.88 40.19
N SER A 788 -7.75 15.85 40.86
CA SER A 788 -7.67 17.22 40.33
C SER A 788 -6.63 17.33 39.21
N PRO A 789 -6.82 18.22 38.21
CA PRO A 789 -5.79 18.51 37.20
C PRO A 789 -4.44 18.94 37.80
N ALA A 790 -4.45 19.60 38.96
CA ALA A 790 -3.24 19.98 39.70
C ALA A 790 -2.51 18.76 40.29
N ALA A 791 -3.22 17.73 40.75
CA ALA A 791 -2.61 16.48 41.21
C ALA A 791 -1.96 15.70 40.06
N LEU A 792 -2.61 15.67 38.89
CA LEU A 792 -2.05 15.08 37.66
C LEU A 792 -0.80 15.84 37.19
N ALA A 793 -0.84 17.18 37.17
CA ALA A 793 0.30 18.03 36.83
C ALA A 793 1.52 17.74 37.71
N LEU A 794 1.31 17.63 39.03
CA LEU A 794 2.34 17.27 40.00
C LEU A 794 2.87 15.84 39.81
N ALA A 795 1.99 14.87 39.49
CA ALA A 795 2.38 13.48 39.31
C ALA A 795 3.07 13.19 37.95
N LEU A 796 2.89 14.06 36.95
CA LEU A 796 3.49 13.98 35.62
C LEU A 796 4.76 14.83 35.44
N ASP A 797 5.04 15.75 36.36
CA ASP A 797 6.01 16.86 36.19
C ASP A 797 5.67 17.72 34.95
N TRP A 798 4.39 18.07 34.79
CA TRP A 798 3.84 18.82 33.66
C TRP A 798 3.29 20.19 34.09
N PRO A 799 3.35 21.23 33.24
CA PRO A 799 2.54 22.43 33.41
C PRO A 799 1.05 22.08 33.45
N ILE A 800 0.29 22.73 34.32
CA ILE A 800 -1.16 22.45 34.49
C ILE A 800 -1.94 22.74 33.21
N GLU A 801 -1.48 23.70 32.40
CA GLU A 801 -2.02 24.03 31.08
C GLU A 801 -1.91 22.86 30.11
N ARG A 802 -0.79 22.10 30.14
CA ARG A 802 -0.61 20.91 29.31
C ARG A 802 -1.57 19.79 29.73
N VAL A 803 -1.78 19.62 31.04
CA VAL A 803 -2.74 18.64 31.57
C VAL A 803 -4.16 19.02 31.18
N SER A 804 -4.57 20.29 31.31
CA SER A 804 -5.89 20.77 30.89
C SER A 804 -6.14 20.53 29.40
N VAL A 805 -5.22 20.92 28.52
CA VAL A 805 -5.37 20.72 27.06
C VAL A 805 -5.46 19.23 26.71
N ALA A 806 -4.70 18.36 27.38
CA ALA A 806 -4.78 16.92 27.14
C ALA A 806 -6.08 16.29 27.67
N LEU A 807 -6.63 16.78 28.79
CA LEU A 807 -7.93 16.35 29.32
C LEU A 807 -9.12 16.91 28.52
N GLU A 808 -8.99 18.09 27.92
CA GLU A 808 -9.98 18.64 26.96
C GLU A 808 -10.04 17.81 25.67
N GLN A 809 -8.90 17.26 25.24
CA GLN A 809 -8.81 16.34 24.08
C GLN A 809 -9.27 14.92 24.43
N ALA A 810 -9.26 14.54 25.71
CA ALA A 810 -9.77 13.27 26.22
C ALA A 810 -11.31 13.23 26.22
N VAL A 811 -11.92 13.08 25.05
CA VAL A 811 -13.38 12.98 24.87
C VAL A 811 -13.95 11.88 25.77
N SER A 812 -15.14 12.15 26.33
CA SER A 812 -15.83 11.30 27.31
C SER A 812 -15.25 11.26 28.73
N THR A 813 -14.27 12.11 29.09
CA THR A 813 -13.84 12.33 30.48
C THR A 813 -15.00 12.75 31.39
N GLU A 814 -15.12 12.09 32.53
CA GLU A 814 -16.16 12.31 33.53
C GLU A 814 -15.61 13.19 34.66
N TRP A 815 -16.31 14.27 34.97
CA TRP A 815 -15.91 15.28 35.96
C TRP A 815 -16.88 15.33 37.17
N ASP A 816 -16.45 15.88 38.30
CA ASP A 816 -17.36 16.35 39.35
C ASP A 816 -17.70 17.84 39.21
N ASP A 817 -18.60 18.34 40.07
CA ASP A 817 -19.02 19.75 40.09
C ASP A 817 -17.89 20.73 40.52
N TYR A 818 -16.72 20.20 40.91
CA TYR A 818 -15.54 20.96 41.32
C TYR A 818 -14.43 20.97 40.27
N GLY A 819 -14.61 20.28 39.13
CA GLY A 819 -13.62 20.18 38.06
C GLY A 819 -12.51 19.15 38.32
N ASN A 820 -12.73 18.16 39.19
CA ASN A 820 -11.87 16.99 39.30
C ASN A 820 -12.33 15.89 38.34
N VAL A 821 -11.39 15.10 37.82
CA VAL A 821 -11.72 13.89 37.05
C VAL A 821 -12.21 12.81 38.00
N VAL A 822 -13.41 12.28 37.74
CA VAL A 822 -14.00 11.13 38.44
C VAL A 822 -14.06 9.87 37.58
N GLY A 823 -13.74 9.96 36.29
CA GLY A 823 -13.59 8.77 35.46
C GLY A 823 -13.05 9.02 34.05
N TYR A 824 -12.18 8.12 33.61
CA TYR A 824 -11.76 7.97 32.21
C TYR A 824 -11.37 6.51 31.98
N GLY A 825 -12.25 5.73 31.35
CA GLY A 825 -12.17 4.26 31.32
C GLY A 825 -12.49 3.62 32.68
N LEU A 826 -11.62 3.85 33.67
CA LEU A 826 -11.87 3.56 35.09
C LEU A 826 -12.65 4.74 35.69
N THR A 827 -13.62 4.49 36.57
CA THR A 827 -14.52 5.53 37.08
C THR A 827 -15.04 5.24 38.49
N LEU A 828 -15.35 6.32 39.22
CA LEU A 828 -16.06 6.31 40.51
C LEU A 828 -17.58 6.20 40.34
N ARG A 829 -18.10 6.38 39.12
CA ARG A 829 -19.53 6.33 38.79
C ARG A 829 -19.96 4.88 38.55
N GLU A 830 -21.10 4.46 39.10
CA GLU A 830 -21.55 3.07 39.00
C GLU A 830 -21.81 2.62 37.54
N THR A 831 -21.24 1.47 37.17
CA THR A 831 -21.47 0.80 35.88
C THR A 831 -21.76 -0.69 36.11
N PRO A 832 -22.20 -1.45 35.07
CA PRO A 832 -22.35 -2.91 35.16
C PRO A 832 -21.05 -3.70 35.37
N HIS A 833 -19.89 -3.05 35.47
CA HIS A 833 -18.57 -3.67 35.60
C HIS A 833 -17.88 -3.18 36.87
N THR A 834 -18.20 -3.79 38.01
CA THR A 834 -17.57 -3.53 39.30
C THR A 834 -16.11 -4.01 39.27
N PHE A 835 -15.20 -3.16 39.73
CA PHE A 835 -13.76 -3.35 39.70
C PHE A 835 -13.19 -3.02 41.08
N GLU A 836 -12.86 -4.04 41.88
CA GLU A 836 -12.39 -3.86 43.26
C GLU A 836 -10.87 -4.04 43.36
N VAL A 837 -10.16 -3.02 43.83
CA VAL A 837 -8.68 -2.97 43.97
C VAL A 837 -8.31 -2.39 45.33
N ASP A 838 -7.32 -2.98 46.01
CA ASP A 838 -6.82 -2.54 47.33
C ASP A 838 -7.96 -2.29 48.36
N GLY A 839 -9.03 -3.11 48.30
CA GLY A 839 -10.22 -3.01 49.16
C GLY A 839 -11.20 -1.89 48.80
N ARG A 840 -11.03 -1.20 47.68
CA ARG A 840 -11.87 -0.10 47.19
C ARG A 840 -12.71 -0.53 46.00
N ARG A 841 -14.00 -0.21 46.02
CA ARG A 841 -14.91 -0.45 44.89
C ARG A 841 -14.87 0.71 43.89
N LEU A 842 -14.54 0.38 42.65
CA LEU A 842 -14.54 1.24 41.47
C LEU A 842 -15.38 0.56 40.38
N TYR A 843 -15.46 1.18 39.20
CA TYR A 843 -16.15 0.62 38.04
C TYR A 843 -15.39 0.92 36.74
N THR A 844 -15.65 0.17 35.67
CA THR A 844 -15.09 0.45 34.33
C THR A 844 -16.19 0.72 33.30
N TRP A 845 -15.86 1.40 32.20
CA TRP A 845 -16.83 1.68 31.14
C TRP A 845 -17.25 0.43 30.35
N CYS A 846 -16.37 -0.57 30.20
CA CYS A 846 -16.67 -1.82 29.51
C CYS A 846 -15.99 -3.05 30.13
N ALA A 847 -16.30 -4.23 29.61
CA ALA A 847 -15.72 -5.49 30.06
C ALA A 847 -14.21 -5.59 29.80
N PHE A 848 -13.72 -5.10 28.65
CA PHE A 848 -12.31 -5.19 28.25
C PHE A 848 -11.39 -4.39 29.17
N ASP A 849 -11.83 -3.21 29.61
CA ASP A 849 -11.14 -2.37 30.59
C ASP A 849 -10.72 -3.16 31.84
N THR A 850 -11.61 -4.03 32.35
CA THR A 850 -11.37 -4.85 33.55
C THR A 850 -10.23 -5.87 33.36
N LEU A 851 -9.94 -6.26 32.12
CA LEU A 851 -8.90 -7.20 31.73
C LEU A 851 -7.55 -6.50 31.45
N PHE A 852 -7.57 -5.18 31.35
CA PHE A 852 -6.50 -4.36 30.75
C PHE A 852 -5.87 -3.41 31.79
N PHE A 853 -6.68 -2.74 32.61
CA PHE A 853 -6.18 -1.80 33.62
C PHE A 853 -5.31 -2.42 34.73
N PRO A 854 -5.54 -3.66 35.23
CA PRO A 854 -4.70 -4.30 36.24
C PRO A 854 -3.20 -4.25 35.93
N ALA A 855 -2.82 -4.41 34.65
CA ALA A 855 -1.44 -4.30 34.18
C ALA A 855 -0.91 -2.86 34.14
N LEU A 856 -1.76 -1.85 33.89
CA LEU A 856 -1.36 -0.44 33.88
C LEU A 856 -1.18 0.11 35.31
N ILE A 857 -2.06 -0.28 36.24
CA ILE A 857 -2.03 0.18 37.64
C ILE A 857 -1.11 -0.69 38.54
N ASP A 858 -0.60 -1.81 38.02
CA ASP A 858 0.21 -2.81 38.74
C ASP A 858 -0.48 -3.34 40.02
N ARG A 859 -1.75 -3.74 39.89
CA ARG A 859 -2.55 -4.32 40.99
C ARG A 859 -3.46 -5.43 40.49
N THR A 860 -3.76 -6.38 41.36
CA THR A 860 -4.84 -7.36 41.16
C THR A 860 -6.19 -6.69 41.39
N ALA A 861 -7.15 -6.97 40.53
CA ALA A 861 -8.55 -6.55 40.66
C ALA A 861 -9.48 -7.75 40.78
N HIS A 862 -10.47 -7.67 41.66
CA HIS A 862 -11.62 -8.57 41.64
C HIS A 862 -12.75 -7.90 40.85
N VAL A 863 -13.23 -8.60 39.83
CA VAL A 863 -14.20 -8.06 38.87
C VAL A 863 -15.53 -8.78 39.04
N VAL A 864 -16.61 -8.01 39.13
CA VAL A 864 -17.99 -8.53 39.19
C VAL A 864 -18.86 -7.78 38.18
N SER A 865 -19.50 -8.54 37.30
CA SER A 865 -20.27 -8.04 36.16
C SER A 865 -21.53 -8.88 35.95
N ARG A 866 -22.35 -8.51 34.97
CA ARG A 866 -23.50 -9.30 34.49
C ARG A 866 -23.38 -9.61 33.00
N CYS A 867 -23.91 -10.77 32.61
CA CYS A 867 -24.08 -11.19 31.22
C CYS A 867 -25.05 -10.25 30.49
N ALA A 868 -24.60 -9.54 29.46
CA ALA A 868 -25.43 -8.58 28.72
C ALA A 868 -26.62 -9.21 27.96
N ALA A 869 -26.65 -10.55 27.84
CA ALA A 869 -27.76 -11.30 27.22
C ALA A 869 -28.74 -11.90 28.24
N THR A 870 -28.33 -12.17 29.50
CA THR A 870 -29.13 -12.97 30.46
C THR A 870 -29.19 -12.42 31.89
N GLY A 871 -28.43 -11.38 32.23
CA GLY A 871 -28.35 -10.82 33.60
C GLY A 871 -27.60 -11.67 34.62
N THR A 872 -27.29 -12.93 34.27
CA THR A 872 -26.46 -13.88 35.06
C THR A 872 -25.14 -13.22 35.49
N PRO A 873 -24.72 -13.35 36.76
CA PRO A 873 -23.41 -12.86 37.20
C PRO A 873 -22.25 -13.44 36.37
N VAL A 874 -21.19 -12.65 36.24
CA VAL A 874 -19.87 -13.07 35.75
C VAL A 874 -18.84 -12.45 36.68
N SER A 875 -17.95 -13.26 37.24
CA SER A 875 -16.88 -12.82 38.15
C SER A 875 -15.54 -13.46 37.79
N LEU A 876 -14.46 -12.76 38.12
CA LEU A 876 -13.09 -13.17 37.82
C LEU A 876 -12.08 -12.37 38.66
N THR A 877 -10.92 -12.97 38.93
CA THR A 877 -9.76 -12.29 39.52
C THR A 877 -8.74 -12.00 38.40
N VAL A 878 -8.38 -10.72 38.20
CA VAL A 878 -7.45 -10.29 37.15
C VAL A 878 -6.19 -9.71 37.79
N THR A 879 -5.05 -10.37 37.58
CA THR A 879 -3.74 -9.90 38.02
C THR A 879 -3.05 -9.13 36.87
N PRO A 880 -1.93 -8.42 37.11
CA PRO A 880 -1.15 -7.79 36.03
C PRO A 880 -0.67 -8.76 34.92
N THR A 881 -0.65 -10.07 35.16
CA THR A 881 -0.06 -11.07 34.24
C THR A 881 -0.97 -12.26 33.88
N ALA A 882 -2.02 -12.54 34.67
CA ALA A 882 -2.91 -13.70 34.52
C ALA A 882 -4.38 -13.43 34.91
N ILE A 883 -5.28 -14.36 34.56
CA ILE A 883 -6.67 -14.38 35.06
C ILE A 883 -6.99 -15.71 35.76
N GLU A 884 -7.57 -15.57 36.94
CA GLU A 884 -7.97 -16.59 37.89
C GLU A 884 -9.49 -16.48 38.17
N ASP A 885 -10.05 -17.48 38.88
CA ASP A 885 -11.43 -17.47 39.42
C ASP A 885 -12.58 -17.14 38.45
N ILE A 886 -12.46 -17.47 37.16
CA ILE A 886 -13.49 -17.18 36.15
C ILE A 886 -14.75 -18.03 36.40
N GLU A 887 -15.81 -17.39 36.90
CA GLU A 887 -17.15 -17.96 37.07
C GLU A 887 -18.19 -17.16 36.26
N PRO A 888 -19.02 -17.80 35.41
CA PRO A 888 -18.93 -19.20 34.98
C PRO A 888 -17.71 -19.44 34.08
N THR A 889 -17.11 -20.64 34.15
CA THR A 889 -15.88 -20.98 33.44
C THR A 889 -15.97 -20.88 31.90
N GLY A 890 -17.18 -20.91 31.35
CA GLY A 890 -17.47 -20.71 29.92
C GLY A 890 -17.63 -19.25 29.48
N ALA A 891 -17.35 -18.28 30.35
CA ALA A 891 -17.57 -16.86 30.10
C ALA A 891 -16.83 -16.33 28.87
N ALA A 892 -17.46 -15.35 28.21
CA ALA A 892 -17.01 -14.74 26.97
C ALA A 892 -17.14 -13.22 27.01
N VAL A 893 -16.48 -12.54 26.07
CA VAL A 893 -16.45 -11.07 25.93
C VAL A 893 -16.80 -10.69 24.49
N SER A 894 -17.62 -9.66 24.28
CA SER A 894 -17.76 -9.04 22.96
C SER A 894 -16.64 -8.05 22.69
N LEU A 895 -16.08 -8.08 21.48
CA LEU A 895 -15.10 -7.12 20.98
C LEU A 895 -15.57 -6.56 19.63
N ILE A 896 -15.11 -5.36 19.28
CA ILE A 896 -15.36 -4.70 18.01
C ILE A 896 -14.13 -3.85 17.65
N LEU A 897 -13.80 -3.72 16.37
CA LEU A 897 -12.76 -2.80 15.93
C LEU A 897 -13.22 -1.35 16.11
N PRO A 898 -12.47 -0.49 16.84
CA PRO A 898 -12.82 0.91 17.00
C PRO A 898 -12.95 1.62 15.65
N GLN A 899 -13.97 2.46 15.52
CA GLN A 899 -14.09 3.41 14.41
C GLN A 899 -13.09 4.55 14.61
N ASN A 900 -12.68 5.21 13.53
CA ASN A 900 -11.73 6.33 13.59
C ASN A 900 -12.43 7.62 14.09
N THR A 901 -12.57 7.73 15.42
CA THR A 901 -13.20 8.83 16.13
C THR A 901 -12.55 9.01 17.52
N PRO A 902 -12.43 10.23 18.05
CA PRO A 902 -11.83 10.45 19.38
C PRO A 902 -12.70 9.94 20.54
N ASP A 903 -14.00 9.68 20.33
CA ASP A 903 -14.86 9.09 21.37
C ASP A 903 -14.74 7.55 21.40
N ILE A 904 -13.68 7.07 22.05
CA ILE A 904 -13.43 5.64 22.29
C ILE A 904 -14.59 5.00 23.06
N ARG A 905 -15.24 5.75 23.97
CA ARG A 905 -16.33 5.22 24.80
C ARG A 905 -17.53 4.84 23.93
N ALA A 906 -17.97 5.74 23.05
CA ALA A 906 -19.06 5.46 22.13
C ALA A 906 -18.69 4.45 21.03
N ALA A 907 -17.46 4.48 20.52
CA ALA A 907 -17.03 3.65 19.40
C ALA A 907 -16.60 2.22 19.76
N PHE A 908 -16.26 1.98 21.03
CA PHE A 908 -15.76 0.69 21.52
C PHE A 908 -16.44 0.26 22.81
N CYS A 909 -16.27 1.00 23.92
CA CYS A 909 -16.70 0.57 25.25
C CYS A 909 -18.20 0.23 25.32
N CYS A 910 -19.06 1.03 24.67
CA CYS A 910 -20.51 0.81 24.60
C CYS A 910 -20.96 -0.47 23.84
N HIS A 911 -20.03 -1.28 23.33
CA HIS A 911 -20.31 -2.54 22.62
C HIS A 911 -19.63 -3.76 23.26
N VAL A 912 -18.87 -3.56 24.34
CA VAL A 912 -17.91 -4.51 24.89
C VAL A 912 -18.37 -4.98 26.27
N HIS A 913 -18.89 -6.21 26.33
CA HIS A 913 -19.59 -6.74 27.51
C HIS A 913 -19.18 -8.19 27.81
N PHE A 914 -19.38 -8.60 29.07
CA PHE A 914 -19.29 -10.00 29.47
C PHE A 914 -20.56 -10.78 29.11
N PHE A 915 -20.39 -12.09 28.89
CA PHE A 915 -21.46 -13.06 28.69
C PHE A 915 -21.16 -14.33 29.50
N ALA A 916 -22.20 -14.92 30.10
CA ALA A 916 -22.11 -16.15 30.88
C ALA A 916 -21.77 -17.40 30.03
N SER A 917 -21.87 -17.30 28.69
CA SER A 917 -21.31 -18.29 27.76
C SER A 917 -21.01 -17.66 26.41
N ALA A 918 -20.06 -18.25 25.66
CA ALA A 918 -19.82 -17.89 24.27
C ALA A 918 -21.09 -17.98 23.39
N ALA A 919 -21.97 -18.94 23.64
CA ALA A 919 -23.24 -19.08 22.92
C ALA A 919 -24.21 -17.91 23.20
N ALA A 920 -24.31 -17.46 24.46
CA ALA A 920 -25.12 -16.29 24.81
C ALA A 920 -24.58 -15.01 24.18
N GLY A 921 -23.25 -14.86 24.11
CA GLY A 921 -22.61 -13.76 23.38
C GLY A 921 -22.87 -13.83 21.87
N GLN A 922 -22.70 -14.99 21.24
CA GLN A 922 -22.94 -15.18 19.80
C GLN A 922 -24.39 -14.86 19.41
N GLN A 923 -25.37 -15.26 20.22
CA GLN A 923 -26.78 -14.92 20.00
C GLN A 923 -27.04 -13.41 20.11
N TRP A 924 -26.32 -12.71 21.00
CA TRP A 924 -26.41 -11.25 21.15
C TRP A 924 -25.67 -10.48 20.03
N ALA A 925 -24.56 -11.01 19.53
CA ALA A 925 -23.79 -10.45 18.43
C ALA A 925 -24.46 -10.66 17.06
N ALA A 926 -25.28 -11.71 16.89
CA ALA A 926 -25.96 -12.03 15.63
C ALA A 926 -26.87 -10.92 15.07
N THR A 927 -27.25 -9.92 15.87
CA THR A 927 -28.03 -8.74 15.46
C THR A 927 -27.19 -7.45 15.40
N ARG A 928 -25.87 -7.52 15.58
CA ARG A 928 -24.96 -6.38 15.73
C ARG A 928 -23.72 -6.56 14.83
N PRO A 929 -23.70 -5.97 13.62
CA PRO A 929 -22.59 -6.17 12.68
C PRO A 929 -21.27 -5.62 13.22
N GLY A 930 -20.17 -6.32 12.94
CA GLY A 930 -18.81 -5.95 13.38
C GLY A 930 -18.44 -6.41 14.79
N ILE A 931 -19.37 -6.96 15.57
CA ILE A 931 -19.07 -7.52 16.89
C ILE A 931 -18.61 -8.98 16.77
N GLU A 932 -17.45 -9.28 17.34
CA GLU A 932 -16.94 -10.63 17.56
C GLU A 932 -17.11 -11.06 19.02
N VAL A 933 -17.09 -12.36 19.29
CA VAL A 933 -17.27 -12.92 20.66
C VAL A 933 -16.17 -13.93 20.92
N VAL A 934 -15.35 -13.64 21.94
CA VAL A 934 -14.10 -14.35 22.27
C VAL A 934 -14.14 -14.84 23.71
N SER A 935 -13.24 -15.73 24.14
CA SER A 935 -13.17 -16.11 25.56
C SER A 935 -12.59 -14.98 26.41
N VAL A 936 -12.85 -15.00 27.72
CA VAL A 936 -12.22 -14.08 28.68
C VAL A 936 -10.69 -14.11 28.60
N ARG A 937 -10.10 -15.30 28.36
CA ARG A 937 -8.63 -15.45 28.25
C ARG A 937 -8.07 -14.86 26.96
N ASP A 938 -8.83 -14.94 25.87
CA ASP A 938 -8.48 -14.30 24.59
C ASP A 938 -8.48 -12.79 24.72
N ALA A 939 -9.58 -12.22 25.26
CA ALA A 939 -9.70 -10.78 25.50
C ALA A 939 -8.63 -10.25 26.48
N PHE A 940 -8.18 -11.07 27.42
CA PHE A 940 -7.05 -10.73 28.30
C PHE A 940 -5.71 -10.69 27.59
N ALA A 941 -5.44 -11.61 26.66
CA ALA A 941 -4.22 -11.56 25.84
C ALA A 941 -4.16 -10.27 25.01
N VAL A 942 -5.29 -9.86 24.43
CA VAL A 942 -5.44 -8.55 23.75
C VAL A 942 -5.20 -7.39 24.73
N GLY A 943 -5.82 -7.43 25.92
CA GLY A 943 -5.66 -6.41 26.96
C GLY A 943 -4.21 -6.24 27.43
N ARG A 944 -3.49 -7.35 27.58
CA ARG A 944 -2.05 -7.33 27.89
C ARG A 944 -1.21 -6.69 26.78
N GLU A 945 -1.47 -6.99 25.51
CA GLU A 945 -0.72 -6.35 24.42
C GLU A 945 -0.99 -4.84 24.36
N CYS A 946 -2.24 -4.39 24.61
CA CYS A 946 -2.55 -2.97 24.81
C CYS A 946 -1.75 -2.35 25.96
N ALA A 947 -1.65 -3.04 27.11
CA ALA A 947 -0.92 -2.54 28.28
C ALA A 947 0.59 -2.46 28.02
N GLU A 948 1.19 -3.50 27.43
CA GLU A 948 2.61 -3.56 27.10
C GLU A 948 2.99 -2.46 26.08
N ARG A 949 2.15 -2.20 25.06
CA ARG A 949 2.36 -1.08 24.12
C ARG A 949 2.21 0.29 24.77
N LEU A 950 1.22 0.51 25.63
CA LEU A 950 1.01 1.82 26.29
C LEU A 950 2.10 2.12 27.33
N LEU A 951 2.49 1.14 28.14
CA LEU A 951 3.61 1.29 29.08
C LEU A 951 4.93 1.53 28.32
N GLY A 952 5.16 0.82 27.21
CA GLY A 952 6.30 1.06 26.31
C GLY A 952 6.30 2.42 25.60
N ALA A 953 5.17 3.14 25.59
CA ALA A 953 5.05 4.50 25.09
C ALA A 953 5.15 5.58 26.20
N THR A 954 5.23 5.19 27.47
CA THR A 954 5.41 6.15 28.58
C THR A 954 6.86 6.59 28.71
N CYS A 955 7.07 7.88 28.99
CA CYS A 955 8.36 8.46 29.36
C CYS A 955 8.63 8.40 30.88
N LEU A 956 7.75 7.74 31.64
CA LEU A 956 7.87 7.48 33.08
C LEU A 956 9.18 6.73 33.39
N ARG A 957 10.20 7.48 33.83
CA ARG A 957 11.57 7.00 34.00
C ARG A 957 11.68 5.83 34.99
N ASN A 958 12.68 4.98 34.76
CA ASN A 958 13.09 3.89 35.67
C ASN A 958 13.37 4.39 37.10
N ALA A 959 12.35 4.33 37.96
CA ALA A 959 12.40 4.66 39.38
C ALA A 959 11.86 3.47 40.20
N GLY A 960 12.51 2.30 40.06
CA GLY A 960 12.09 1.09 40.78
C GLY A 960 12.92 -0.19 40.53
N SER A 961 13.78 -0.23 39.51
CA SER A 961 14.47 -1.45 39.06
C SER A 961 16.01 -1.42 39.21
N THR A 962 16.52 -0.79 40.27
CA THR A 962 17.87 -1.11 40.78
C THR A 962 17.76 -2.22 41.84
N ASN A 963 18.71 -3.16 41.82
CA ASN A 963 18.74 -4.40 42.63
C ASN A 963 17.60 -5.40 42.39
N ARG A 964 17.77 -6.24 41.37
CA ARG A 964 18.05 -7.67 41.59
C ARG A 964 19.01 -8.19 40.51
N ALA A 965 19.86 -9.13 40.91
CA ALA A 965 20.81 -9.86 40.06
C ALA A 965 20.34 -11.33 39.95
#